data_AF-T0Q2Y6-F1
#
_entry.id   AF-T0Q2Y6-F1
#
_cell.length_a   1.000
_cell.length_b   1.000
_cell.length_c   1.000
_cell.angle_alpha   90.00
_cell.angle_beta   90.00
_cell.angle_gamma   90.00
#
_symmetry.space_group_name_H-M   'P 1'
#
loop_
_entity.id
_entity.type
_entity.pdbx_description
1 polymer ?
#
loop_
_entity_poly.entity_id
_entity_poly.type
_entity_poly.pdbx_seq_one_letter_code
_entity_poly.pdbx_strand_id
1 'polypeptide(L)'
;MSSRWHQYKAATDAVVSWLQRATATKATKATATATSGATTTKSIWAAAVAVAEMGLPVPAHIWTELATCIRLRWMATRSLPPDAGHMYFLFLLRAVRSKLAPLRPTATRRKPATSSGLSNAFAALAVDDDNDDDGDMPPFDASAYTPPPHEDPRMAQLQADQFRTMCFVLDMDELMGEVRAVWAAFKQGETTLVAAAAVTNHSVRVVESLASELSLELPYLQTLGEIDILLGQSMLFHRLVRCTDLSLGDAVERCFKMRWAPADDTLDALVVDTIRLFKLSPKVGTIPALRRLATPRFDWTSTTKHLGGGSNLDQLYILMATVATMLRNRQQMEADVVFQWDEATAPAPCISALHGTLINDILVPLLSVLTQRPSKNDDSFRTSDDFRFTKGITATLQPYMTLVNGLAKNTVATTELVFATQCLLVSILAVQGPSSNAITCASVAASTIRALKAAYRHVLAAMQRPDIAPNNVDWLQTQAGALRFSLWAATSNADATPEVRLRTWLNPWMAGQRLLESALSVHFVLGIQIMDDMKPSVILLHTYNALRITGDVAPIALLDDISDLYARGSQIWVGSRPSKRGGLVKALGLSIGSTSIHAFTASELVTPDEKVAKRQYHDRKDRRSKLQKVHGVTTARAVQRTTCYMALSRSW
;
A
#
# COMPACT_ATOMS: atom_id res chain seq x y z
N MET A 1 -4.63 -6.67 -2.24
CA MET A 1 -4.72 -7.58 -1.09
C MET A 1 -5.64 -6.93 -0.06
N SER A 2 -6.59 -7.66 0.52
CA SER A 2 -7.42 -7.14 1.62
C SER A 2 -6.71 -7.41 2.94
N SER A 3 -6.70 -6.46 3.89
CA SER A 3 -6.04 -6.66 5.19
C SER A 3 -6.70 -7.79 6.00
N ARG A 4 -5.96 -8.45 6.89
CA ARG A 4 -6.54 -9.49 7.78
C ARG A 4 -7.72 -8.96 8.59
N TRP A 5 -7.65 -7.71 9.04
CA TRP A 5 -8.75 -7.05 9.74
C TRP A 5 -10.02 -6.95 8.87
N HIS A 6 -9.89 -6.50 7.62
CA HIS A 6 -11.02 -6.36 6.71
C HIS A 6 -11.60 -7.72 6.31
N GLN A 7 -10.75 -8.73 6.09
CA GLN A 7 -11.19 -10.11 5.86
C GLN A 7 -11.98 -10.65 7.06
N TYR A 8 -11.45 -10.49 8.27
CA TYR A 8 -12.12 -10.88 9.51
C TYR A 8 -13.47 -10.17 9.68
N LYS A 9 -13.52 -8.86 9.41
CA LYS A 9 -14.74 -8.07 9.55
C LYS A 9 -15.79 -8.49 8.53
N ALA A 10 -15.42 -8.66 7.27
CA ALA A 10 -16.33 -9.13 6.22
C ALA A 10 -16.90 -10.53 6.54
N ALA A 11 -16.05 -11.45 7.01
CA ALA A 11 -16.45 -12.78 7.43
C ALA A 11 -17.40 -12.73 8.65
N THR A 12 -17.09 -11.89 9.64
CA THR A 12 -17.92 -11.73 10.84
C THR A 12 -19.27 -11.12 10.48
N ASP A 13 -19.30 -10.08 9.63
CA ASP A 13 -20.51 -9.42 9.17
C ASP A 13 -21.38 -10.38 8.35
N ALA A 14 -20.78 -11.26 7.53
CA ALA A 14 -21.50 -12.29 6.79
C ALA A 14 -22.19 -13.30 7.72
N VAL A 15 -21.47 -13.82 8.71
CA VAL A 15 -22.00 -14.75 9.72
C VAL A 15 -23.11 -14.11 10.54
N VAL A 16 -22.87 -12.92 11.10
CA VAL A 16 -23.82 -12.20 11.95
C VAL A 16 -25.08 -11.82 11.15
N SER A 17 -24.94 -11.30 9.93
CA SER A 17 -26.08 -10.94 9.08
C SER A 17 -26.91 -12.17 8.70
N TRP A 18 -26.27 -13.31 8.46
CA TRP A 18 -26.98 -14.56 8.22
C TRP A 18 -27.76 -15.02 9.47
N LEU A 19 -27.12 -15.05 10.64
CA LEU A 19 -27.77 -15.40 11.91
C LEU A 19 -29.02 -14.52 12.16
N GLN A 20 -28.88 -13.21 12.00
CA GLN A 20 -29.99 -12.27 12.19
C GLN A 20 -31.14 -12.54 11.22
N ARG A 21 -30.86 -12.70 9.91
CA ARG A 21 -31.90 -13.00 8.91
C ARG A 21 -32.59 -14.35 9.15
N ALA A 22 -31.83 -15.36 9.57
CA ALA A 22 -32.34 -16.69 9.87
C ALA A 22 -33.27 -16.69 11.10
N THR A 23 -33.00 -15.83 12.09
CA THR A 23 -33.89 -15.66 13.26
C THR A 23 -35.09 -14.75 13.00
N ALA A 24 -34.96 -13.76 12.11
CA ALA A 24 -36.05 -12.83 11.80
C ALA A 24 -37.20 -13.47 11.00
N THR A 25 -36.93 -14.54 10.25
CA THR A 25 -37.91 -15.17 9.34
C THR A 25 -39.10 -15.82 10.06
N LYS A 26 -39.05 -16.00 11.39
CA LYS A 26 -40.14 -16.54 12.21
C LYS A 26 -40.80 -15.50 13.12
N ALA A 27 -40.24 -14.29 13.23
CA ALA A 27 -40.88 -13.18 13.93
C ALA A 27 -41.99 -12.60 13.05
N THR A 28 -43.18 -13.22 13.08
CA THR A 28 -44.40 -12.73 12.44
C THR A 28 -44.59 -11.24 12.69
N LYS A 29 -44.55 -10.43 11.61
CA LYS A 29 -45.26 -9.15 11.32
C LYS A 29 -45.75 -8.26 12.50
N ALA A 30 -45.08 -8.28 13.64
CA ALA A 30 -45.29 -7.41 14.77
C ALA A 30 -44.20 -6.34 14.71
N THR A 31 -44.57 -5.19 14.15
CA THR A 31 -43.90 -3.89 14.31
C THR A 31 -42.37 -3.95 14.21
N ALA A 32 -41.88 -4.07 12.98
CA ALA A 32 -40.47 -3.88 12.63
C ALA A 32 -40.05 -2.40 12.75
N THR A 33 -40.03 -1.89 13.99
CA THR A 33 -39.12 -0.83 14.41
C THR A 33 -37.97 -1.50 15.14
N ALA A 34 -37.23 -2.35 14.42
CA ALA A 34 -35.94 -2.83 14.88
C ALA A 34 -35.02 -1.62 14.91
N THR A 35 -34.94 -0.98 16.07
CA THR A 35 -33.86 -0.07 16.41
C THR A 35 -32.57 -0.82 16.07
N SER A 36 -31.67 -0.17 15.32
CA SER A 36 -30.34 -0.67 14.98
C SER A 36 -29.47 -0.77 16.24
N GLY A 37 -29.90 -1.59 17.20
CA GLY A 37 -29.16 -1.86 18.41
C GLY A 37 -27.84 -2.51 18.01
N ALA A 38 -26.75 -2.02 18.59
CA ALA A 38 -25.43 -2.60 18.39
C ALA A 38 -25.49 -4.11 18.66
N THR A 39 -25.02 -4.91 17.69
CA THR A 39 -24.91 -6.36 17.86
C THR A 39 -23.96 -6.64 19.03
N THR A 40 -24.46 -7.32 20.06
CA THR A 40 -23.66 -7.71 21.23
C THR A 40 -23.22 -9.17 21.12
N THR A 41 -22.15 -9.55 21.81
CA THR A 41 -21.72 -10.96 21.93
C THR A 41 -22.86 -11.87 22.40
N LYS A 42 -23.67 -11.39 23.35
CA LYS A 42 -24.87 -12.06 23.84
C LYS A 42 -25.92 -12.25 22.75
N SER A 43 -26.17 -11.25 21.89
CA SER A 43 -27.15 -11.37 20.81
C SER A 43 -26.67 -12.30 19.69
N ILE A 44 -25.36 -12.34 19.41
CA ILE A 44 -24.77 -13.32 18.46
C ILE A 44 -25.00 -14.75 18.96
N TRP A 45 -24.68 -15.02 20.23
CA TRP A 45 -24.88 -16.34 20.83
C TRP A 45 -26.36 -16.75 20.83
N ALA A 46 -27.26 -15.85 21.26
CA ALA A 46 -28.69 -16.11 21.26
C ALA A 46 -29.23 -16.44 19.86
N ALA A 47 -28.76 -15.72 18.83
CA ALA A 47 -29.15 -15.99 17.46
C ALA A 47 -28.65 -17.36 16.97
N ALA A 48 -27.42 -17.74 17.30
CA ALA A 48 -26.88 -19.06 16.97
C ALA A 48 -27.66 -20.21 17.64
N VAL A 49 -28.03 -20.03 18.91
CA VAL A 49 -28.87 -21.00 19.63
C VAL A 49 -30.25 -21.13 18.97
N ALA A 50 -30.90 -20.01 18.64
CA ALA A 50 -32.20 -20.01 17.98
C ALA A 50 -32.16 -20.70 16.60
N VAL A 51 -31.11 -20.43 15.80
CA VAL A 51 -30.89 -21.12 14.52
C VAL A 51 -30.72 -22.63 14.72
N ALA A 52 -29.96 -23.03 15.74
CA ALA A 52 -29.76 -24.44 16.07
C ALA A 52 -31.06 -25.13 16.48
N GLU A 53 -31.88 -24.49 17.32
CA GLU A 53 -33.19 -24.99 17.77
C GLU A 53 -34.20 -25.07 16.64
N MET A 54 -34.12 -24.17 15.66
CA MET A 54 -34.95 -24.22 14.45
C MET A 54 -34.51 -25.30 13.45
N GLY A 55 -33.33 -25.92 13.64
CA GLY A 55 -32.81 -26.93 12.73
C GLY A 55 -32.50 -26.40 11.32
N LEU A 56 -32.18 -25.10 11.20
CA LEU A 56 -31.92 -24.48 9.89
C LEU A 56 -30.54 -24.87 9.36
N PRO A 57 -30.42 -25.45 8.15
CA PRO A 57 -29.13 -25.84 7.60
C PRO A 57 -28.23 -24.61 7.39
N VAL A 58 -26.96 -24.73 7.80
CA VAL A 58 -25.97 -23.65 7.64
C VAL A 58 -25.46 -23.65 6.20
N PRO A 59 -25.55 -22.54 5.44
CA PRO A 59 -24.97 -22.51 4.09
C PRO A 59 -23.45 -22.76 4.13
N ALA A 60 -22.92 -23.51 3.15
CA ALA A 60 -21.50 -23.87 3.12
C ALA A 60 -20.57 -22.64 3.16
N HIS A 61 -20.90 -21.57 2.44
CA HIS A 61 -20.11 -20.33 2.47
C HIS A 61 -20.07 -19.69 3.87
N ILE A 62 -21.19 -19.69 4.62
CA ILE A 62 -21.21 -19.16 6.01
C ILE A 62 -20.34 -20.00 6.93
N TRP A 63 -20.26 -21.32 6.70
CA TRP A 63 -19.37 -22.18 7.45
C TRP A 63 -17.89 -21.84 7.19
N THR A 64 -17.52 -21.59 5.93
CA THR A 64 -16.19 -21.10 5.55
C THR A 64 -15.89 -19.74 6.19
N GLU A 65 -16.83 -18.78 6.15
CA GLU A 65 -16.65 -17.48 6.81
C GLU A 65 -16.45 -17.62 8.33
N LEU A 66 -17.22 -18.49 9.00
CA LEU A 66 -17.04 -18.75 10.43
C LEU A 66 -15.67 -19.36 10.75
N ALA A 67 -15.17 -20.27 9.91
CA ALA A 67 -13.83 -20.81 10.04
C ALA A 67 -12.76 -19.72 9.85
N THR A 68 -12.91 -18.86 8.83
CA THR A 68 -12.03 -17.71 8.59
C THR A 68 -12.00 -16.76 9.79
N CYS A 69 -13.15 -16.42 10.38
CA CYS A 69 -13.21 -15.59 11.60
C CYS A 69 -12.42 -16.20 12.75
N ILE A 70 -12.62 -17.49 13.01
CA ILE A 70 -11.96 -18.21 14.11
C ILE A 70 -10.44 -18.24 13.88
N ARG A 71 -10.00 -18.58 12.67
CA ARG A 71 -8.59 -18.64 12.31
C ARG A 71 -7.90 -17.29 12.47
N LEU A 72 -8.45 -16.23 11.83
CA LEU A 72 -7.86 -14.89 11.91
C LEU A 72 -7.86 -14.34 13.35
N ARG A 73 -8.92 -14.62 14.12
CA ARG A 73 -8.98 -14.23 15.53
C ARG A 73 -7.93 -14.97 16.36
N TRP A 74 -7.80 -16.28 16.17
CA TRP A 74 -6.79 -17.11 16.84
C TRP A 74 -5.37 -16.62 16.54
N MET A 75 -5.05 -16.37 15.26
CA MET A 75 -3.74 -15.87 14.84
C MET A 75 -3.35 -14.57 15.54
N ALA A 76 -4.27 -13.62 15.69
CA ALA A 76 -3.99 -12.38 16.39
C ALA A 76 -3.94 -12.57 17.91
N THR A 77 -4.86 -13.37 18.49
CA THR A 77 -4.92 -13.59 19.94
C THR A 77 -3.69 -14.32 20.46
N ARG A 78 -3.11 -15.28 19.72
CA ARG A 78 -1.84 -15.93 20.10
C ARG A 78 -0.65 -14.96 20.13
N SER A 79 -0.74 -13.86 19.36
CA SER A 79 0.31 -12.85 19.27
C SER A 79 0.11 -11.69 20.25
N LEU A 80 -1.02 -11.64 20.93
CA LEU A 80 -1.33 -10.67 21.99
C LEU A 80 -0.97 -11.27 23.37
N PRO A 81 -0.79 -10.41 24.40
CA PRO A 81 -0.64 -10.89 25.77
C PRO A 81 -1.79 -11.80 26.16
N PRO A 82 -1.55 -12.83 27.00
CA PRO A 82 -2.62 -13.66 27.52
C PRO A 82 -3.51 -12.81 28.42
N ASP A 83 -4.56 -12.22 27.84
CA ASP A 83 -5.66 -11.62 28.55
C ASP A 83 -6.94 -12.41 28.27
N ALA A 84 -7.84 -12.41 29.27
CA ALA A 84 -9.08 -13.14 29.15
C ALA A 84 -10.00 -12.56 28.07
N GLY A 85 -9.81 -11.27 27.75
CA GLY A 85 -10.62 -10.47 26.83
C GLY A 85 -10.62 -10.98 25.41
N HIS A 86 -9.44 -11.08 24.81
CA HIS A 86 -9.27 -11.51 23.41
C HIS A 86 -9.77 -12.93 23.20
N MET A 87 -9.57 -13.80 24.20
CA MET A 87 -10.04 -15.17 24.22
C MET A 87 -11.56 -15.29 24.29
N TYR A 88 -12.28 -14.35 24.91
CA TYR A 88 -13.75 -14.43 25.04
C TYR A 88 -14.45 -14.41 23.68
N PHE A 89 -14.10 -13.48 22.80
CA PHE A 89 -14.74 -13.40 21.49
C PHE A 89 -14.37 -14.61 20.62
N LEU A 90 -13.13 -15.10 20.73
CA LEU A 90 -12.74 -16.35 20.07
C LEU A 90 -13.56 -17.54 20.58
N PHE A 91 -13.72 -17.68 21.89
CA PHE A 91 -14.55 -18.73 22.50
C PHE A 91 -16.01 -18.63 22.10
N LEU A 92 -16.56 -17.42 21.96
CA LEU A 92 -17.90 -17.21 21.41
C LEU A 92 -18.00 -17.79 20.00
N LEU A 93 -17.08 -17.45 19.09
CA LEU A 93 -17.10 -17.96 17.72
C LEU A 93 -16.96 -19.49 17.68
N ARG A 94 -16.11 -20.07 18.52
CA ARG A 94 -15.94 -21.52 18.64
C ARG A 94 -17.19 -22.20 19.22
N ALA A 95 -17.86 -21.57 20.19
CA ALA A 95 -19.15 -22.02 20.71
C ALA A 95 -20.21 -22.02 19.61
N VAL A 96 -20.29 -20.94 18.81
CA VAL A 96 -21.20 -20.85 17.66
C VAL A 96 -20.91 -21.96 16.65
N ARG A 97 -19.65 -22.19 16.28
CA ARG A 97 -19.24 -23.28 15.38
C ARG A 97 -19.68 -24.65 15.93
N SER A 98 -19.42 -24.91 17.21
CA SER A 98 -19.82 -26.17 17.85
C SER A 98 -21.34 -26.36 17.90
N LYS A 99 -22.09 -25.29 18.20
CA LYS A 99 -23.56 -25.34 18.29
C LYS A 99 -24.21 -25.59 16.93
N LEU A 100 -23.64 -25.03 15.87
CA LEU A 100 -24.13 -25.16 14.50
C LEU A 100 -23.59 -26.40 13.76
N ALA A 101 -22.57 -27.08 14.29
CA ALA A 101 -21.93 -28.23 13.64
C ALA A 101 -22.90 -29.36 13.20
N PRO A 102 -23.94 -29.74 13.98
CA PRO A 102 -24.90 -30.74 13.54
C PRO A 102 -25.71 -30.35 12.29
N LEU A 103 -25.73 -29.05 11.95
CA LEU A 103 -26.46 -28.46 10.83
C LEU A 103 -25.55 -28.13 9.64
N ARG A 104 -24.27 -28.51 9.72
CA ARG A 104 -23.33 -28.38 8.60
C ARG A 104 -23.87 -29.20 7.43
N PRO A 105 -23.86 -28.67 6.19
CA PRO A 105 -24.18 -29.45 5.03
C PRO A 105 -23.25 -30.65 5.02
N THR A 106 -23.80 -31.86 5.12
CA THR A 106 -23.03 -33.07 4.88
C THR A 106 -22.52 -32.89 3.47
N ALA A 107 -21.22 -32.60 3.33
CA ALA A 107 -20.62 -32.43 2.02
C ALA A 107 -21.00 -33.69 1.25
N THR A 108 -21.89 -33.57 0.27
CA THR A 108 -22.10 -34.60 -0.72
C THR A 108 -20.75 -34.70 -1.39
N ARG A 109 -19.91 -35.59 -0.86
CA ARG A 109 -18.56 -35.89 -1.29
C ARG A 109 -18.69 -36.02 -2.79
N ARG A 110 -18.29 -34.99 -3.53
CA ARG A 110 -18.30 -35.04 -4.99
C ARG A 110 -17.46 -36.26 -5.30
N LYS A 111 -18.12 -37.31 -5.81
CA LYS A 111 -17.43 -38.51 -6.28
C LYS A 111 -16.35 -37.96 -7.21
N PRO A 112 -15.06 -38.19 -6.94
CA PRO A 112 -14.01 -37.67 -7.80
C PRO A 112 -14.36 -38.12 -9.21
N ALA A 113 -14.65 -37.15 -10.09
CA ALA A 113 -14.98 -37.46 -11.47
C ALA A 113 -13.77 -38.21 -12.01
N THR A 114 -14.00 -39.47 -12.39
CA THR A 114 -12.97 -40.32 -13.02
C THR A 114 -12.35 -39.53 -14.15
N SER A 115 -11.05 -39.34 -14.04
CA SER A 115 -10.17 -38.59 -14.91
C SER A 115 -10.34 -38.99 -16.39
N SER A 116 -11.05 -38.18 -17.16
CA SER A 116 -10.84 -38.11 -18.61
C SER A 116 -11.17 -36.72 -19.13
N GLY A 117 -10.15 -35.92 -19.40
CA GLY A 117 -10.25 -34.70 -20.20
C GLY A 117 -10.30 -33.40 -19.41
N LEU A 118 -9.19 -32.65 -19.47
CA LEU A 118 -9.10 -31.19 -19.31
C LEU A 118 -9.95 -30.60 -18.16
N SER A 119 -9.69 -31.02 -16.92
CA SER A 119 -10.31 -30.37 -15.77
C SER A 119 -9.75 -28.96 -15.61
N ASN A 120 -10.66 -27.99 -15.61
CA ASN A 120 -10.49 -26.57 -15.34
C ASN A 120 -9.28 -26.26 -14.44
N ALA A 121 -8.21 -25.67 -14.99
CA ALA A 121 -7.00 -25.29 -14.25
C ALA A 121 -7.30 -24.36 -13.05
N PHE A 122 -8.43 -23.64 -13.09
CA PHE A 122 -8.91 -22.82 -11.97
C PHE A 122 -9.44 -23.65 -10.80
N ALA A 123 -9.91 -24.88 -11.02
CA ALA A 123 -10.30 -25.78 -9.93
C ALA A 123 -9.07 -26.38 -9.23
N ALA A 124 -7.91 -26.45 -9.90
CA ALA A 124 -6.63 -26.80 -9.28
C ALA A 124 -6.00 -25.62 -8.50
N LEU A 125 -6.44 -24.38 -8.78
CA LEU A 125 -6.07 -23.17 -8.05
C LEU A 125 -7.05 -22.83 -6.91
N ALA A 126 -8.20 -23.51 -6.83
CA ALA A 126 -8.99 -23.55 -5.61
C ALA A 126 -8.23 -24.43 -4.61
N VAL A 127 -7.13 -23.88 -4.08
CA VAL A 127 -6.43 -24.47 -2.94
C VAL A 127 -7.48 -24.59 -1.85
N ASP A 128 -7.86 -25.82 -1.52
CA ASP A 128 -8.69 -26.11 -0.37
C ASP A 128 -7.88 -25.62 0.86
N ASP A 129 -8.20 -24.41 1.32
CA ASP A 129 -7.65 -23.71 2.49
C ASP A 129 -7.94 -24.45 3.83
N ASP A 130 -8.29 -25.73 3.75
CA ASP A 130 -8.98 -26.50 4.77
C ASP A 130 -8.03 -27.21 5.77
N ASN A 131 -6.69 -27.18 5.60
CA ASN A 131 -5.86 -28.18 6.31
C ASN A 131 -4.68 -27.75 7.20
N ASP A 132 -4.13 -26.54 7.18
CA ASP A 132 -2.77 -26.39 7.77
C ASP A 132 -2.64 -25.58 9.08
N ASP A 133 -3.70 -24.95 9.63
CA ASP A 133 -3.53 -24.09 10.83
C ASP A 133 -4.55 -24.33 11.98
N ASP A 134 -5.51 -25.25 11.81
CA ASP A 134 -6.41 -25.68 12.91
C ASP A 134 -5.66 -26.59 13.92
N GLY A 135 -4.50 -27.13 13.55
CA GLY A 135 -3.72 -28.09 14.36
C GLY A 135 -3.14 -27.52 15.66
N ASP A 136 -2.83 -26.23 15.68
CA ASP A 136 -2.23 -25.56 16.84
C ASP A 136 -3.26 -24.99 17.82
N MET A 137 -4.55 -24.99 17.47
CA MET A 137 -5.58 -24.42 18.32
C MET A 137 -5.96 -25.41 19.44
N PRO A 138 -5.92 -25.01 20.73
CA PRO A 138 -6.22 -25.92 21.84
C PRO A 138 -7.65 -26.45 21.75
N PRO A 139 -7.95 -27.66 22.23
CA PRO A 139 -9.31 -28.22 22.21
C PRO A 139 -10.29 -27.28 22.93
N PHE A 140 -11.54 -27.23 22.47
CA PHE A 140 -12.57 -26.36 23.02
C PHE A 140 -13.75 -27.17 23.54
N ASP A 141 -14.05 -27.01 24.83
CA ASP A 141 -15.22 -27.59 25.46
C ASP A 141 -16.41 -26.65 25.31
N ALA A 142 -17.25 -26.93 24.33
CA ALA A 142 -18.47 -26.15 24.08
C ALA A 142 -19.51 -26.30 25.20
N SER A 143 -19.47 -27.38 25.98
CA SER A 143 -20.42 -27.61 27.08
C SER A 143 -20.12 -26.73 28.29
N ALA A 144 -18.85 -26.37 28.48
CA ALA A 144 -18.40 -25.47 29.53
C ALA A 144 -18.53 -23.98 29.18
N TYR A 145 -18.91 -23.63 27.95
CA TYR A 145 -18.98 -22.24 27.52
C TYR A 145 -20.18 -21.51 28.16
N THR A 146 -19.88 -20.48 28.94
CA THR A 146 -20.86 -19.52 29.46
C THR A 146 -20.61 -18.13 28.85
N PRO A 147 -21.64 -17.45 28.31
CA PRO A 147 -21.48 -16.08 27.82
C PRO A 147 -20.93 -15.16 28.93
N PRO A 148 -19.90 -14.36 28.65
CA PRO A 148 -19.32 -13.48 29.67
C PRO A 148 -20.33 -12.42 30.16
N PRO A 149 -20.15 -11.92 31.40
CA PRO A 149 -20.93 -10.79 31.91
C PRO A 149 -20.69 -9.52 31.07
N HIS A 150 -21.54 -8.51 31.27
CA HIS A 150 -21.47 -7.24 30.52
C HIS A 150 -20.05 -6.66 30.58
N GLU A 151 -19.38 -6.58 29.43
CA GLU A 151 -18.05 -5.98 29.32
C GLU A 151 -18.15 -4.46 29.47
N ASP A 152 -17.16 -3.86 30.12
CA ASP A 152 -16.98 -2.40 30.11
C ASP A 152 -16.76 -1.96 28.64
N PRO A 153 -17.61 -1.08 28.08
CA PRO A 153 -17.51 -0.66 26.68
C PRO A 153 -16.13 -0.10 26.33
N ARG A 154 -15.41 0.53 27.27
CA ARG A 154 -14.06 1.04 27.03
C ARG A 154 -13.03 -0.07 26.91
N MET A 155 -13.17 -1.11 27.72
CA MET A 155 -12.30 -2.29 27.63
C MET A 155 -12.58 -3.08 26.35
N ALA A 156 -13.84 -3.19 25.94
CA ALA A 156 -14.21 -3.81 24.67
C ALA A 156 -13.63 -3.02 23.47
N GLN A 157 -13.68 -1.68 23.51
CA GLN A 157 -13.06 -0.83 22.49
C GLN A 157 -11.53 -1.01 22.45
N LEU A 158 -10.87 -1.02 23.62
CA LEU A 158 -9.43 -1.27 23.71
C LEU A 158 -9.05 -2.62 23.08
N GLN A 159 -9.82 -3.67 23.36
CA GLN A 159 -9.58 -5.00 22.80
C GLN A 159 -9.81 -5.05 21.30
N ALA A 160 -10.85 -4.38 20.80
CA ALA A 160 -11.11 -4.26 19.37
C ALA A 160 -9.95 -3.56 18.65
N ASP A 161 -9.45 -2.46 19.22
CA ASP A 161 -8.35 -1.69 18.65
C ASP A 161 -7.03 -2.48 18.71
N GLN A 162 -6.72 -3.14 19.83
CA GLN A 162 -5.56 -4.04 19.94
C GLN A 162 -5.59 -5.18 18.92
N PHE A 163 -6.75 -5.82 18.74
CA PHE A 163 -6.90 -6.88 17.75
C PHE A 163 -6.70 -6.35 16.32
N ARG A 164 -7.32 -5.23 15.98
CA ARG A 164 -7.16 -4.58 14.67
C ARG A 164 -5.69 -4.23 14.40
N THR A 165 -5.02 -3.62 15.37
CA THR A 165 -3.61 -3.25 15.26
C THR A 165 -2.71 -4.48 15.17
N MET A 166 -3.03 -5.57 15.88
CA MET A 166 -2.29 -6.83 15.74
C MET A 166 -2.47 -7.46 14.34
N CYS A 167 -3.68 -7.43 13.77
CA CYS A 167 -3.89 -7.86 12.38
C CYS A 167 -3.00 -7.08 11.40
N PHE A 168 -2.88 -5.76 11.57
CA PHE A 168 -1.96 -4.94 10.77
C PHE A 168 -0.50 -5.36 10.96
N VAL A 169 -0.06 -5.60 12.21
CA VAL A 169 1.30 -6.07 12.50
C VAL A 169 1.59 -7.42 11.84
N LEU A 170 0.65 -8.36 11.90
CA LEU A 170 0.79 -9.66 11.23
C LEU A 170 0.87 -9.50 9.71
N ASP A 171 0.12 -8.55 9.13
CA ASP A 171 0.18 -8.27 7.69
C ASP A 171 1.57 -7.74 7.29
N MET A 172 2.15 -6.86 8.12
CA MET A 172 3.54 -6.44 7.95
C MET A 172 4.54 -7.60 8.09
N ASP A 173 4.32 -8.50 9.04
CA ASP A 173 5.20 -9.65 9.29
C ASP A 173 5.26 -10.62 8.10
N GLU A 174 4.10 -10.92 7.52
CA GLU A 174 3.98 -11.74 6.31
C GLU A 174 4.71 -11.08 5.12
N LEU A 175 4.47 -9.78 4.91
CA LEU A 175 5.14 -9.03 3.84
C LEU A 175 6.67 -8.97 4.05
N MET A 176 7.15 -8.93 5.29
CA MET A 176 8.58 -9.04 5.59
C MET A 176 9.12 -10.45 5.32
N GLY A 177 8.31 -11.49 5.53
CA GLY A 177 8.60 -12.85 5.12
C GLY A 177 8.86 -12.96 3.62
N GLU A 178 7.99 -12.38 2.80
CA GLU A 178 8.15 -12.31 1.34
C GLU A 178 9.42 -11.56 0.92
N VAL A 179 9.73 -10.44 1.59
CA VAL A 179 10.96 -9.69 1.36
C VAL A 179 12.19 -10.53 1.68
N ARG A 180 12.22 -11.22 2.82
CA ARG A 180 13.33 -12.11 3.18
C ARG A 180 13.49 -13.25 2.17
N ALA A 181 12.38 -13.87 1.75
CA ALA A 181 12.37 -14.96 0.79
C ALA A 181 12.93 -14.52 -0.58
N VAL A 182 12.48 -13.37 -1.12
CA VAL A 182 12.94 -12.91 -2.43
C VAL A 182 14.42 -12.49 -2.43
N TRP A 183 14.92 -11.90 -1.34
CA TRP A 183 16.34 -11.56 -1.23
C TRP A 183 17.23 -12.80 -1.03
N ALA A 184 16.74 -13.83 -0.34
CA ALA A 184 17.42 -15.12 -0.28
C ALA A 184 17.49 -15.81 -1.66
N ALA A 185 16.36 -15.83 -2.40
CA ALA A 185 16.31 -16.34 -3.77
C ALA A 185 17.25 -15.56 -4.70
N PHE A 186 17.34 -14.22 -4.54
CA PHE A 186 18.28 -13.40 -5.31
C PHE A 186 19.72 -13.77 -4.99
N LYS A 187 20.07 -13.91 -3.70
CA LYS A 187 21.41 -14.34 -3.26
C LYS A 187 21.80 -15.70 -3.83
N GLN A 188 20.84 -16.60 -3.99
CA GLN A 188 21.00 -17.93 -4.59
C GLN A 188 21.01 -17.92 -6.13
N GLY A 189 20.71 -16.78 -6.76
CA GLY A 189 20.63 -16.66 -8.22
C GLY A 189 19.34 -17.19 -8.84
N GLU A 190 18.33 -17.49 -8.04
CA GLU A 190 17.02 -18.03 -8.48
C GLU A 190 16.08 -16.93 -9.01
N THR A 191 16.33 -15.68 -8.65
CA THR A 191 15.60 -14.51 -9.15
C THR A 191 16.55 -13.37 -9.51
N THR A 192 16.04 -12.34 -10.16
CA THR A 192 16.82 -11.18 -10.59
C THR A 192 16.77 -10.04 -9.56
N LEU A 193 17.78 -9.17 -9.58
CA LEU A 193 17.82 -7.97 -8.72
C LEU A 193 16.59 -7.07 -8.91
N VAL A 194 16.13 -6.95 -10.15
CA VAL A 194 14.95 -6.14 -10.52
C VAL A 194 13.67 -6.75 -9.94
N ALA A 195 13.53 -8.09 -9.99
CA ALA A 195 12.39 -8.79 -9.41
C ALA A 195 12.36 -8.68 -7.88
N ALA A 196 13.51 -8.87 -7.20
CA ALA A 196 13.62 -8.69 -5.76
C ALA A 196 13.26 -7.26 -5.30
N ALA A 197 13.73 -6.25 -6.05
CA ALA A 197 13.36 -4.86 -5.78
C ALA A 197 11.89 -4.57 -6.07
N ALA A 198 11.29 -5.17 -7.10
CA ALA A 198 9.88 -5.01 -7.41
C ALA A 198 8.98 -5.60 -6.31
N VAL A 199 9.30 -6.81 -5.82
CA VAL A 199 8.59 -7.43 -4.67
C VAL A 199 8.74 -6.55 -3.43
N THR A 200 9.95 -6.09 -3.11
CA THR A 200 10.18 -5.22 -1.95
C THR A 200 9.41 -3.90 -2.08
N ASN A 201 9.40 -3.28 -3.27
CA ASN A 201 8.61 -2.08 -3.54
C ASN A 201 7.11 -2.33 -3.33
N HIS A 202 6.61 -3.46 -3.83
CA HIS A 202 5.22 -3.84 -3.65
C HIS A 202 4.88 -4.00 -2.16
N SER A 203 5.69 -4.72 -1.39
CA SER A 203 5.50 -4.90 0.05
C SER A 203 5.42 -3.57 0.79
N VAL A 204 6.33 -2.63 0.50
CA VAL A 204 6.31 -1.28 1.11
C VAL A 204 5.03 -0.52 0.75
N ARG A 205 4.58 -0.59 -0.51
CA ARG A 205 3.33 0.05 -0.95
C ARG A 205 2.10 -0.55 -0.31
N VAL A 206 2.07 -1.87 -0.10
CA VAL A 206 0.99 -2.52 0.62
C VAL A 206 0.99 -2.04 2.08
N VAL A 207 2.14 -1.96 2.75
CA VAL A 207 2.22 -1.40 4.11
C VAL A 207 1.78 0.07 4.16
N GLU A 208 2.13 0.90 3.18
CA GLU A 208 1.62 2.29 3.09
C GLU A 208 0.09 2.35 3.01
N SER A 209 -0.53 1.49 2.20
CA SER A 209 -1.98 1.40 2.11
C SER A 209 -2.60 0.94 3.44
N LEU A 210 -2.04 -0.12 4.04
CA LEU A 210 -2.54 -0.70 5.28
C LEU A 210 -2.40 0.26 6.48
N ALA A 211 -1.29 0.98 6.56
CA ALA A 211 -1.06 1.98 7.61
C ALA A 211 -1.95 3.22 7.43
N SER A 212 -2.24 3.62 6.19
CA SER A 212 -3.22 4.66 5.89
C SER A 212 -4.64 4.24 6.28
N GLU A 213 -5.02 2.98 6.00
CA GLU A 213 -6.30 2.40 6.45
C GLU A 213 -6.38 2.38 7.99
N LEU A 214 -5.33 1.89 8.66
CA LEU A 214 -5.27 1.86 10.12
C LEU A 214 -5.38 3.27 10.71
N SER A 215 -4.68 4.25 10.16
CA SER A 215 -4.73 5.65 10.62
C SER A 215 -6.09 6.30 10.38
N LEU A 216 -6.79 5.92 9.30
CA LEU A 216 -8.14 6.40 9.04
C LEU A 216 -9.13 5.85 10.09
N GLU A 217 -8.98 4.58 10.45
CA GLU A 217 -9.86 3.92 11.41
C GLU A 217 -9.50 4.24 12.88
N LEU A 218 -8.21 4.43 13.17
CA LEU A 218 -7.62 4.73 14.48
C LEU A 218 -6.67 5.94 14.38
N PRO A 219 -7.19 7.18 14.32
CA PRO A 219 -6.41 8.40 14.03
C PRO A 219 -5.26 8.71 15.01
N TYR A 220 -5.27 8.09 16.18
CA TYR A 220 -4.26 8.23 17.21
C TYR A 220 -3.06 7.27 17.03
N LEU A 221 -3.08 6.40 16.01
CA LEU A 221 -1.98 5.48 15.68
C LEU A 221 -1.23 5.92 14.41
N GLN A 222 -0.35 6.90 14.53
CA GLN A 222 0.35 7.49 13.37
C GLN A 222 1.75 6.91 13.13
N THR A 223 2.39 6.39 14.18
CA THR A 223 3.74 5.83 14.11
C THR A 223 3.81 4.49 14.85
N LEU A 224 4.92 3.79 14.66
CA LEU A 224 5.15 2.52 15.33
C LEU A 224 5.22 2.67 16.86
N GLY A 225 5.57 3.85 17.37
CA GLY A 225 5.63 4.10 18.81
C GLY A 225 4.25 4.16 19.48
N GLU A 226 3.20 4.67 18.80
CA GLU A 226 1.82 4.58 19.32
C GLU A 226 1.28 3.15 19.24
N ILE A 227 1.60 2.41 18.17
CA ILE A 227 1.29 0.98 18.04
C ILE A 227 1.91 0.19 19.20
N ASP A 228 3.18 0.47 19.51
CA ASP A 228 3.92 -0.18 20.60
C ASP A 228 3.30 0.09 21.97
N ILE A 229 2.73 1.27 22.19
CA ILE A 229 2.01 1.59 23.44
C ILE A 229 0.70 0.82 23.54
N LEU A 230 -0.08 0.78 22.46
CA LEU A 230 -1.38 0.12 22.43
C LEU A 230 -1.25 -1.40 22.63
N LEU A 231 -0.29 -2.03 21.95
CA LEU A 231 -0.02 -3.46 22.02
C LEU A 231 0.81 -3.86 23.23
N GLY A 232 1.72 -2.99 23.67
CA GLY A 232 2.71 -3.28 24.71
C GLY A 232 2.17 -3.31 26.15
N GLN A 233 0.91 -2.95 26.36
CA GLN A 233 0.22 -3.03 27.66
C GLN A 233 1.00 -2.35 28.81
N SER A 234 1.48 -1.12 28.60
CA SER A 234 2.17 -0.40 29.67
C SER A 234 1.25 -0.19 30.89
N MET A 235 1.84 -0.18 32.08
CA MET A 235 1.08 0.00 33.32
C MET A 235 0.39 1.36 33.38
N LEU A 236 1.08 2.40 32.89
CA LEU A 236 0.51 3.73 32.81
C LEU A 236 -0.71 3.73 31.88
N PHE A 237 -0.60 3.12 30.70
CA PHE A 237 -1.69 3.06 29.73
C PHE A 237 -2.92 2.35 30.30
N HIS A 238 -2.76 1.17 30.89
CA HIS A 238 -3.88 0.46 31.52
C HIS A 238 -4.53 1.25 32.65
N ARG A 239 -3.74 1.95 33.47
CA ARG A 239 -4.27 2.82 34.53
C ARG A 239 -5.02 4.02 33.96
N LEU A 240 -4.53 4.65 32.89
CA LEU A 240 -5.20 5.76 32.24
C LEU A 240 -6.56 5.30 31.69
N VAL A 241 -6.61 4.17 30.97
CA VAL A 241 -7.85 3.65 30.40
C VAL A 241 -8.86 3.24 31.48
N ARG A 242 -8.40 2.63 32.58
CA ARG A 242 -9.31 2.10 33.63
C ARG A 242 -9.75 3.12 34.68
N CYS A 243 -8.90 4.08 35.02
CA CYS A 243 -9.11 4.93 36.20
C CYS A 243 -9.42 6.39 35.87
N THR A 244 -9.51 6.74 34.58
CA THR A 244 -9.68 8.14 34.14
C THR A 244 -10.67 8.19 32.98
N ASP A 245 -11.31 9.34 32.73
CA ASP A 245 -12.26 9.51 31.62
C ASP A 245 -11.60 9.86 30.28
N LEU A 246 -10.27 9.70 30.17
CA LEU A 246 -9.53 9.99 28.95
C LEU A 246 -9.98 9.10 27.79
N SER A 247 -10.03 9.67 26.58
CA SER A 247 -10.21 8.84 25.39
C SER A 247 -9.01 7.90 25.21
N LEU A 248 -9.21 6.82 24.45
CA LEU A 248 -8.13 5.87 24.16
C LEU A 248 -6.95 6.57 23.45
N GLY A 249 -7.25 7.48 22.52
CA GLY A 249 -6.26 8.30 21.83
C GLY A 249 -5.47 9.20 22.78
N ASP A 250 -6.13 9.90 23.70
CA ASP A 250 -5.44 10.74 24.70
C ASP A 250 -4.55 9.90 25.62
N ALA A 251 -4.99 8.70 25.99
CA ALA A 251 -4.20 7.79 26.81
C ALA A 251 -2.94 7.30 26.09
N VAL A 252 -3.05 6.95 24.80
CA VAL A 252 -1.91 6.58 23.94
C VAL A 252 -0.96 7.77 23.79
N GLU A 253 -1.46 8.94 23.42
CA GLU A 253 -0.65 10.15 23.22
C GLU A 253 0.11 10.56 24.50
N ARG A 254 -0.55 10.49 25.66
CA ARG A 254 0.09 10.77 26.95
C ARG A 254 1.22 9.78 27.26
N CYS A 255 0.98 8.49 27.04
CA CYS A 255 2.03 7.48 27.21
C CYS A 255 3.19 7.69 26.22
N PHE A 256 2.87 8.11 25.00
CA PHE A 256 3.83 8.38 23.94
C PHE A 256 4.75 9.53 24.32
N LYS A 257 4.16 10.67 24.69
CA LYS A 257 4.91 11.84 25.17
C LYS A 257 5.71 11.51 26.42
N MET A 258 5.14 10.77 27.37
CA MET A 258 5.85 10.38 28.60
C MET A 258 7.13 9.59 28.28
N ARG A 259 7.07 8.69 27.29
CA ARG A 259 8.19 7.84 26.90
C ARG A 259 9.21 8.55 26.02
N TRP A 260 8.76 9.32 25.04
CA TRP A 260 9.59 9.79 23.93
C TRP A 260 9.87 11.30 23.92
N ALA A 261 9.13 12.11 24.68
CA ALA A 261 9.38 13.55 24.70
C ALA A 261 10.76 13.83 25.31
N PRO A 262 11.50 14.82 24.77
CA PRO A 262 12.71 15.32 25.42
C PRO A 262 12.37 15.81 26.85
N ALA A 263 13.37 15.82 27.73
CA ALA A 263 13.21 16.38 29.06
C ALA A 263 13.16 17.91 28.95
N ASP A 264 11.96 18.44 28.73
CA ASP A 264 11.66 19.87 28.64
C ASP A 264 10.44 20.24 29.52
N ASP A 265 10.12 21.53 29.56
CA ASP A 265 8.99 22.07 30.35
C ASP A 265 7.64 21.39 30.00
N THR A 266 7.50 20.88 28.77
CA THR A 266 6.28 20.18 28.33
C THR A 266 6.15 18.83 29.03
N LEU A 267 7.26 18.10 29.17
CA LEU A 267 7.28 16.83 29.89
C LEU A 267 7.02 17.04 31.39
N ASP A 268 7.58 18.08 31.99
CA ASP A 268 7.34 18.42 33.40
C ASP A 268 5.86 18.73 33.66
N ALA A 269 5.23 19.52 32.78
CA ALA A 269 3.79 19.79 32.88
C ALA A 269 2.95 18.50 32.77
N LEU A 270 3.30 17.60 31.85
CA LEU A 270 2.62 16.32 31.67
C LEU A 270 2.79 15.40 32.90
N VAL A 271 3.98 15.39 33.50
CA VAL A 271 4.27 14.65 34.73
C VAL A 271 3.41 15.16 35.87
N VAL A 272 3.37 16.48 36.10
CA VAL A 272 2.54 17.11 37.14
C VAL A 272 1.07 16.77 36.93
N ASP A 273 0.57 16.86 35.70
CA ASP A 273 -0.82 16.50 35.39
C ASP A 273 -1.11 15.02 35.66
N THR A 274 -0.20 14.12 35.27
CA THR A 274 -0.32 12.68 35.50
C THR A 274 -0.31 12.34 37.00
N ILE A 275 0.53 13.01 37.80
CA ILE A 275 0.57 12.85 39.26
C ILE A 275 -0.77 13.26 39.87
N ARG A 276 -1.32 14.42 39.45
CA ARG A 276 -2.62 14.91 39.92
C ARG A 276 -3.74 13.95 39.56
N LEU A 277 -3.77 13.48 38.32
CA LEU A 277 -4.79 12.57 37.81
C LEU A 277 -4.88 11.26 38.61
N PHE A 278 -3.73 10.70 38.99
CA PHE A 278 -3.66 9.47 39.76
C PHE A 278 -3.53 9.67 41.28
N LYS A 279 -3.54 10.92 41.76
CA LYS A 279 -3.27 11.27 43.16
C LYS A 279 -2.00 10.59 43.70
N LEU A 280 -0.95 10.52 42.87
CA LEU A 280 0.30 9.87 43.26
C LEU A 280 1.07 10.73 44.25
N SER A 281 1.83 10.09 45.14
CA SER A 281 2.79 10.79 45.98
C SER A 281 3.89 11.43 45.10
N PRO A 282 4.38 12.64 45.42
CA PRO A 282 5.50 13.26 44.72
C PRO A 282 6.75 12.37 44.63
N LYS A 283 6.94 11.46 45.59
CA LYS A 283 8.07 10.50 45.59
C LYS A 283 7.97 9.44 44.49
N VAL A 284 6.76 9.08 44.07
CA VAL A 284 6.49 8.09 43.01
C VAL A 284 6.33 8.77 41.64
N GLY A 285 5.96 10.06 41.64
CA GLY A 285 5.76 10.89 40.46
C GLY A 285 7.01 11.43 39.79
N THR A 286 8.16 10.75 39.86
CA THR A 286 9.36 11.24 39.17
C THR A 286 9.31 10.89 37.67
N ILE A 287 9.90 11.72 36.80
CA ILE A 287 10.02 11.43 35.35
C ILE A 287 10.55 10.00 35.10
N PRO A 288 11.64 9.54 35.73
CA PRO A 288 12.15 8.18 35.49
C PRO A 288 11.20 7.08 35.94
N ALA A 289 10.37 7.32 36.97
CA ALA A 289 9.36 6.36 37.40
C ALA A 289 8.19 6.30 36.42
N LEU A 290 7.67 7.45 35.98
CA LEU A 290 6.58 7.50 34.99
C LEU A 290 7.02 6.98 33.61
N ARG A 291 8.25 7.27 33.18
CA ARG A 291 8.85 6.67 31.97
C ARG A 291 8.88 5.15 32.06
N ARG A 292 9.33 4.59 33.18
CA ARG A 292 9.31 3.14 33.43
C ARG A 292 7.90 2.54 33.42
N LEU A 293 6.90 3.28 33.91
CA LEU A 293 5.50 2.85 33.88
C LEU A 293 4.88 2.95 32.47
N ALA A 294 5.37 3.87 31.64
CA ALA A 294 4.98 4.04 30.24
C ALA A 294 5.67 3.05 29.30
N THR A 295 6.78 2.42 29.72
CA THR A 295 7.45 1.37 28.96
C THR A 295 6.52 0.15 28.81
N PRO A 296 6.37 -0.39 27.59
CA PRO A 296 5.71 -1.67 27.33
C PRO A 296 6.18 -2.77 28.26
N ARG A 297 5.24 -3.60 28.71
CA ARG A 297 5.53 -4.83 29.45
C ARG A 297 5.58 -6.04 28.56
N PHE A 298 4.90 -5.96 27.42
CA PHE A 298 4.87 -7.00 26.42
C PHE A 298 5.60 -6.51 25.17
N ASP A 299 6.59 -7.28 24.75
CA ASP A 299 7.23 -7.08 23.47
C ASP A 299 6.44 -7.85 22.40
N TRP A 300 5.52 -7.15 21.73
CA TRP A 300 4.74 -7.75 20.66
C TRP A 300 5.59 -8.14 19.45
N THR A 301 6.80 -7.60 19.29
CA THR A 301 7.68 -8.01 18.19
C THR A 301 8.16 -9.45 18.40
N SER A 302 8.26 -9.92 19.64
CA SER A 302 8.64 -11.30 19.96
C SER A 302 7.63 -12.35 19.46
N THR A 303 6.38 -11.96 19.19
CA THR A 303 5.34 -12.86 18.65
C THR A 303 5.23 -12.83 17.13
N THR A 304 6.09 -12.06 16.46
CA THR A 304 6.18 -11.98 15.00
C THR A 304 7.39 -12.77 14.50
N LYS A 305 7.25 -13.46 13.37
CA LYS A 305 8.25 -14.42 12.89
C LYS A 305 9.41 -13.72 12.17
N HIS A 306 9.12 -12.68 11.41
CA HIS A 306 10.04 -12.00 10.49
C HIS A 306 10.40 -10.59 10.94
N LEU A 307 9.55 -9.96 11.74
CA LEU A 307 9.80 -8.67 12.40
C LEU A 307 10.40 -8.82 13.80
N GLY A 308 10.32 -10.00 14.42
CA GLY A 308 10.86 -10.32 15.74
C GLY A 308 12.29 -10.88 15.73
N GLY A 309 12.76 -11.32 16.91
CA GLY A 309 13.89 -12.27 17.04
C GLY A 309 15.26 -11.79 16.54
N GLY A 310 15.67 -10.56 16.88
CA GLY A 310 16.97 -9.97 16.48
C GLY A 310 16.88 -8.99 15.30
N SER A 311 15.66 -8.74 14.83
CA SER A 311 15.34 -7.72 13.83
C SER A 311 15.30 -6.30 14.41
N ASN A 312 15.18 -6.17 15.74
CA ASN A 312 15.20 -4.93 16.54
C ASN A 312 14.41 -3.76 15.92
N LEU A 313 13.18 -4.04 15.47
CA LEU A 313 12.31 -3.06 14.81
C LEU A 313 11.99 -1.87 15.74
N ASP A 314 11.87 -2.14 17.04
CA ASP A 314 11.71 -1.15 18.09
C ASP A 314 12.93 -0.22 18.16
N GLN A 315 14.14 -0.77 18.19
CA GLN A 315 15.39 -0.02 18.19
C GLN A 315 15.54 0.80 16.91
N LEU A 316 15.16 0.22 15.77
CA LEU A 316 15.16 0.93 14.49
C LEU A 316 14.18 2.11 14.51
N TYR A 317 12.98 1.94 15.07
CA TYR A 317 12.05 3.05 15.24
C TYR A 317 12.63 4.14 16.15
N ILE A 318 13.25 3.79 17.27
CA ILE A 318 13.91 4.76 18.17
C ILE A 318 14.97 5.56 17.41
N LEU A 319 15.77 4.87 16.60
CA LEU A 319 16.81 5.47 15.80
C LEU A 319 16.21 6.47 14.79
N MET A 320 15.17 6.06 14.07
CA MET A 320 14.46 6.92 13.10
C MET A 320 13.76 8.11 13.76
N ALA A 321 13.13 7.91 14.93
CA ALA A 321 12.50 8.96 15.72
C ALA A 321 13.53 9.96 16.26
N THR A 322 14.73 9.49 16.60
CA THR A 322 15.86 10.34 16.98
C THR A 322 16.29 11.22 15.82
N VAL A 323 16.48 10.63 14.64
CA VAL A 323 16.79 11.37 13.39
C VAL A 323 15.70 12.41 13.09
N ALA A 324 14.42 12.04 13.24
CA ALA A 324 13.30 12.96 13.05
C ALA A 324 13.35 14.16 14.01
N THR A 325 13.68 13.92 15.28
CA THR A 325 13.87 14.97 16.30
C THR A 325 15.05 15.88 15.95
N MET A 326 16.18 15.32 15.51
CA MET A 326 17.34 16.10 15.09
C MET A 326 17.03 17.00 13.89
N LEU A 327 16.30 16.48 12.88
CA LEU A 327 15.84 17.27 11.73
C LEU A 327 14.93 18.42 12.17
N ARG A 328 13.99 18.15 13.08
CA ARG A 328 13.07 19.16 13.62
C ARG A 328 13.82 20.30 14.31
N ASN A 329 14.85 19.95 15.07
CA ASN A 329 15.70 20.88 15.81
C ASN A 329 16.82 21.48 14.96
N ARG A 330 16.93 21.10 13.67
CA ARG A 330 18.03 21.48 12.76
C ARG A 330 19.42 21.17 13.33
N GLN A 331 19.52 20.10 14.12
CA GLN A 331 20.79 19.63 14.67
C GLN A 331 21.58 18.91 13.57
N GLN A 332 22.90 19.07 13.58
CA GLN A 332 23.78 18.25 12.75
C GLN A 332 23.67 16.80 13.20
N MET A 333 23.54 15.89 12.22
CA MET A 333 23.53 14.46 12.47
C MET A 333 24.96 13.98 12.59
N GLU A 334 25.45 13.87 13.81
CA GLU A 334 26.66 13.12 14.13
C GLU A 334 26.23 11.86 14.86
N ALA A 335 26.44 10.68 14.27
CA ALA A 335 26.21 9.44 14.99
C ALA A 335 27.53 8.91 15.53
N ASP A 336 27.59 8.82 16.86
CA ASP A 336 28.66 8.16 17.60
C ASP A 336 28.50 6.65 17.43
N VAL A 337 29.08 6.09 16.35
CA VAL A 337 28.83 4.70 15.95
C VAL A 337 29.93 3.77 16.44
N VAL A 338 29.50 2.73 17.15
CA VAL A 338 30.34 1.72 17.81
C VAL A 338 30.75 0.57 16.87
N PHE A 339 30.07 0.35 15.74
CA PHE A 339 30.34 -0.75 14.81
C PHE A 339 30.54 -0.28 13.36
N GLN A 340 31.69 -0.59 12.78
CA GLN A 340 32.03 -0.29 11.39
C GLN A 340 31.82 -1.54 10.54
N TRP A 341 30.69 -1.62 9.85
CA TRP A 341 30.42 -2.71 8.91
C TRP A 341 31.38 -2.65 7.71
N ASP A 342 31.99 -3.79 7.42
CA ASP A 342 32.78 -4.04 6.22
C ASP A 342 32.35 -5.39 5.64
N GLU A 343 31.77 -5.36 4.45
CA GLU A 343 31.21 -6.56 3.81
C GLU A 343 32.22 -7.71 3.70
N ALA A 344 33.50 -7.41 3.43
CA ALA A 344 34.50 -8.42 3.13
C ALA A 344 35.17 -8.98 4.39
N THR A 345 35.41 -8.13 5.37
CA THR A 345 36.24 -8.46 6.56
C THR A 345 35.43 -8.57 7.85
N ALA A 346 34.27 -7.90 7.94
CA ALA A 346 33.42 -7.86 9.12
C ALA A 346 31.93 -7.82 8.72
N PRO A 347 31.40 -8.87 8.07
CA PRO A 347 30.00 -8.90 7.67
C PRO A 347 29.09 -8.80 8.90
N ALA A 348 27.97 -8.10 8.75
CA ALA A 348 27.04 -7.87 9.84
C ALA A 348 26.38 -9.20 10.25
N PRO A 349 26.44 -9.62 11.53
CA PRO A 349 25.81 -10.87 11.98
C PRO A 349 24.28 -10.77 12.07
N CYS A 350 23.74 -9.56 12.17
CA CYS A 350 22.31 -9.29 12.31
C CYS A 350 21.98 -7.86 11.84
N ILE A 351 20.68 -7.53 11.80
CA ILE A 351 20.17 -6.24 11.34
C ILE A 351 20.68 -5.09 12.24
N SER A 352 20.71 -5.28 13.56
CA SER A 352 21.12 -4.23 14.48
C SER A 352 22.59 -3.82 14.34
N ALA A 353 23.45 -4.72 13.86
CA ALA A 353 24.83 -4.39 13.53
C ALA A 353 24.92 -3.41 12.34
N LEU A 354 23.89 -3.30 11.50
CA LEU A 354 23.82 -2.36 10.39
C LEU A 354 23.23 -0.99 10.78
N HIS A 355 22.74 -0.79 12.01
CA HIS A 355 22.14 0.50 12.42
C HIS A 355 23.11 1.68 12.32
N GLY A 356 24.39 1.45 12.61
CA GLY A 356 25.42 2.48 12.47
C GLY A 356 25.62 2.91 11.01
N THR A 357 25.80 1.93 10.12
CA THR A 357 25.87 2.13 8.66
C THR A 357 24.61 2.79 8.12
N LEU A 358 23.43 2.42 8.63
CA LEU A 358 22.18 3.04 8.22
C LEU A 358 22.20 4.55 8.47
N ILE A 359 22.59 5.01 9.66
CA ILE A 359 22.59 6.45 9.95
C ILE A 359 23.68 7.15 9.16
N ASN A 360 24.93 6.70 9.34
CA ASN A 360 26.10 7.43 8.84
C ASN A 360 26.28 7.31 7.33
N ASP A 361 26.11 6.11 6.78
CA ASP A 361 26.48 5.84 5.40
C ASP A 361 25.29 5.90 4.45
N ILE A 362 24.05 5.92 4.97
CA ILE A 362 22.85 5.89 4.14
C ILE A 362 21.98 7.11 4.40
N LEU A 363 21.40 7.25 5.60
CA LEU A 363 20.40 8.29 5.87
C LEU A 363 20.99 9.70 5.84
N VAL A 364 22.14 9.94 6.48
CA VAL A 364 22.76 11.29 6.49
C VAL A 364 23.09 11.77 5.08
N PRO A 365 23.76 10.98 4.20
CA PRO A 365 23.98 11.37 2.81
C PRO A 365 22.68 11.58 2.01
N LEU A 366 21.68 10.72 2.18
CA LEU A 366 20.38 10.90 1.51
C LEU A 366 19.69 12.18 1.94
N LEU A 367 19.64 12.44 3.26
CA LEU A 367 19.02 13.64 3.83
C LEU A 367 19.79 14.89 3.47
N SER A 368 21.12 14.85 3.40
CA SER A 368 21.94 15.96 2.91
C SER A 368 21.53 16.34 1.48
N VAL A 369 21.47 15.36 0.57
CA VAL A 369 21.06 15.62 -0.84
C VAL A 369 19.60 16.09 -0.94
N LEU A 370 18.70 15.58 -0.09
CA LEU A 370 17.29 15.97 -0.07
C LEU A 370 17.04 17.35 0.55
N THR A 371 17.87 17.79 1.49
CA THR A 371 17.73 19.07 2.20
C THR A 371 18.55 20.19 1.56
N GLN A 372 19.59 19.86 0.79
CA GLN A 372 20.34 20.81 -0.02
C GLN A 372 19.40 21.48 -1.05
N ARG A 373 19.00 22.72 -0.75
CA ARG A 373 18.35 23.58 -1.75
C ARG A 373 19.32 23.79 -2.90
N PRO A 374 18.92 23.58 -4.16
CA PRO A 374 19.74 23.98 -5.29
C PRO A 374 20.21 25.42 -5.09
N SER A 375 21.53 25.63 -5.01
CA SER A 375 22.07 26.98 -5.06
C SER A 375 21.60 27.61 -6.37
N LYS A 376 21.00 28.79 -6.33
CA LYS A 376 20.51 29.50 -7.53
C LYS A 376 21.62 29.74 -8.58
N ASN A 377 22.88 29.63 -8.17
CA ASN A 377 24.06 29.94 -8.97
C ASN A 377 24.73 28.71 -9.59
N ASP A 378 24.28 27.49 -9.28
CA ASP A 378 24.86 26.29 -9.90
C ASP A 378 24.10 25.93 -11.20
N ASP A 379 24.55 26.56 -12.30
CA ASP A 379 24.00 26.33 -13.64
C ASP A 379 24.14 24.86 -14.09
N SER A 380 25.03 24.07 -13.48
CA SER A 380 25.22 22.65 -13.85
C SER A 380 24.03 21.75 -13.48
N PHE A 381 23.16 22.21 -12.57
CA PHE A 381 21.95 21.51 -12.12
C PHE A 381 20.66 22.34 -12.31
N ARG A 382 20.70 23.44 -13.06
CA ARG A 382 19.53 24.21 -13.47
C ARG A 382 18.76 23.53 -14.60
N THR A 383 18.24 22.33 -14.34
CA THR A 383 17.03 21.92 -15.05
C THR A 383 15.88 22.60 -14.34
N SER A 384 15.10 23.41 -15.06
CA SER A 384 14.04 24.28 -14.50
C SER A 384 12.89 23.53 -13.81
N ASP A 385 12.85 22.20 -13.93
CA ASP A 385 11.98 21.35 -13.12
C ASP A 385 12.81 20.54 -12.12
N ASP A 386 12.23 20.36 -10.94
CA ASP A 386 12.75 19.61 -9.79
C ASP A 386 12.81 18.09 -10.10
N PHE A 387 13.51 17.72 -11.17
CA PHE A 387 13.58 16.36 -11.76
C PHE A 387 14.22 15.33 -10.83
N ARG A 388 14.86 15.78 -9.73
CA ARG A 388 15.53 14.90 -8.76
C ARG A 388 14.57 13.87 -8.15
N PHE A 389 13.28 14.23 -8.07
CA PHE A 389 12.20 13.38 -7.59
C PHE A 389 10.93 13.70 -8.37
N THR A 390 10.90 13.27 -9.63
CA THR A 390 9.76 13.48 -10.53
C THR A 390 8.46 13.00 -9.87
N LYS A 391 7.47 13.90 -9.75
CA LYS A 391 6.09 13.52 -9.42
C LYS A 391 5.61 12.51 -10.48
N GLY A 392 5.09 11.36 -10.05
CA GLY A 392 4.53 10.34 -10.95
C GLY A 392 5.13 8.95 -10.78
N ILE A 393 5.37 8.25 -11.90
CA ILE A 393 5.81 6.85 -11.96
C ILE A 393 7.08 6.61 -11.12
N THR A 394 8.01 7.56 -11.13
CA THR A 394 9.27 7.49 -10.38
C THR A 394 9.05 7.34 -8.88
N ALA A 395 8.08 8.07 -8.31
CA ALA A 395 7.75 7.94 -6.90
C ALA A 395 7.30 6.50 -6.60
N THR A 396 6.42 5.94 -7.43
CA THR A 396 5.92 4.55 -7.29
C THR A 396 7.05 3.52 -7.28
N LEU A 397 8.08 3.72 -8.10
CA LEU A 397 9.23 2.81 -8.25
C LEU A 397 10.35 3.03 -7.21
N GLN A 398 10.31 4.14 -6.47
CA GLN A 398 11.27 4.49 -5.42
C GLN A 398 10.56 4.85 -4.11
N PRO A 399 9.81 3.89 -3.51
CA PRO A 399 9.07 4.15 -2.28
C PRO A 399 10.01 4.61 -1.14
N TYR A 400 11.21 4.04 -1.01
CA TYR A 400 12.15 4.42 0.04
C TYR A 400 12.55 5.90 -0.02
N MET A 401 12.97 6.39 -1.20
CA MET A 401 13.31 7.81 -1.38
C MET A 401 12.13 8.73 -1.12
N THR A 402 10.92 8.30 -1.49
CA THR A 402 9.70 9.05 -1.21
C THR A 402 9.46 9.19 0.29
N LEU A 403 9.62 8.09 1.04
CA LEU A 403 9.44 8.06 2.49
C LEU A 403 10.54 8.86 3.23
N VAL A 404 11.81 8.76 2.81
CA VAL A 404 12.91 9.56 3.38
C VAL A 404 12.70 11.06 3.10
N ASN A 405 12.21 11.43 1.92
CA ASN A 405 11.81 12.81 1.63
C ASN A 405 10.63 13.26 2.51
N GLY A 406 9.68 12.36 2.80
CA GLY A 406 8.62 12.57 3.78
C GLY A 406 9.16 12.86 5.18
N LEU A 407 10.16 12.09 5.64
CA LEU A 407 10.86 12.34 6.90
C LEU A 407 11.55 13.71 6.91
N ALA A 408 12.28 14.06 5.85
CA ALA A 408 12.97 15.36 5.75
C ALA A 408 11.99 16.55 5.84
N LYS A 409 10.79 16.41 5.29
CA LYS A 409 9.77 17.46 5.26
C LYS A 409 8.93 17.53 6.54
N ASN A 410 8.48 16.39 7.02
CA ASN A 410 7.49 16.32 8.09
C ASN A 410 8.13 16.07 9.46
N THR A 411 9.38 15.61 9.52
CA THR A 411 10.10 15.28 10.76
C THR A 411 9.34 14.26 11.61
N VAL A 412 8.76 13.26 10.94
CA VAL A 412 8.03 12.14 11.55
C VAL A 412 8.59 10.82 11.02
N ALA A 413 8.96 9.91 11.92
CA ALA A 413 9.33 8.54 11.60
C ALA A 413 8.07 7.68 11.47
N THR A 414 7.48 7.67 10.28
CA THR A 414 6.23 6.94 10.03
C THR A 414 6.47 5.43 10.04
N THR A 415 5.41 4.65 10.27
CA THR A 415 5.48 3.17 10.33
C THR A 415 6.01 2.56 9.03
N GLU A 416 5.56 3.10 7.90
CA GLU A 416 5.95 2.69 6.54
C GLU A 416 7.43 2.95 6.29
N LEU A 417 7.95 4.09 6.77
CA LEU A 417 9.37 4.40 6.66
C LEU A 417 10.20 3.42 7.48
N VAL A 418 9.80 3.09 8.71
CA VAL A 418 10.52 2.08 9.52
C VAL A 418 10.52 0.72 8.83
N PHE A 419 9.36 0.29 8.30
CA PHE A 419 9.26 -0.97 7.54
C PHE A 419 10.14 -0.97 6.28
N ALA A 420 10.14 0.13 5.53
CA ALA A 420 10.97 0.29 4.34
C ALA A 420 12.47 0.27 4.69
N THR A 421 12.86 0.95 5.77
CA THR A 421 14.22 0.89 6.29
C THR A 421 14.61 -0.52 6.73
N GLN A 422 13.69 -1.27 7.35
CA GLN A 422 13.92 -2.67 7.68
C GLN A 422 14.15 -3.52 6.42
N CYS A 423 13.34 -3.32 5.37
CA CYS A 423 13.51 -3.99 4.08
C CYS A 423 14.88 -3.70 3.45
N LEU A 424 15.33 -2.44 3.53
CA LEU A 424 16.67 -2.03 3.09
C LEU A 424 17.76 -2.83 3.82
N LEU A 425 17.69 -2.89 5.15
CA LEU A 425 18.67 -3.61 5.96
C LEU A 425 18.64 -5.12 5.70
N VAL A 426 17.46 -5.71 5.52
CA VAL A 426 17.31 -7.11 5.13
C VAL A 426 17.99 -7.37 3.78
N SER A 427 17.82 -6.47 2.81
CA SER A 427 18.48 -6.62 1.49
C SER A 427 20.01 -6.63 1.62
N ILE A 428 20.58 -5.76 2.45
CA ILE A 428 22.03 -5.69 2.71
C ILE A 428 22.50 -6.95 3.43
N LEU A 429 21.81 -7.35 4.50
CA LEU A 429 22.14 -8.52 5.32
C LEU A 429 22.09 -9.82 4.50
N ALA A 430 21.12 -9.96 3.59
CA ALA A 430 20.99 -11.14 2.74
C ALA A 430 22.04 -11.20 1.63
N VAL A 431 22.40 -10.04 1.06
CA VAL A 431 23.29 -9.97 -0.10
C VAL A 431 24.76 -9.90 0.27
N GLN A 432 25.12 -9.40 1.45
CA GLN A 432 26.51 -9.30 1.87
C GLN A 432 27.27 -10.65 1.87
N GLY A 433 28.59 -10.59 1.83
CA GLY A 433 29.45 -11.74 2.09
C GLY A 433 30.83 -11.60 1.44
N PRO A 434 31.70 -12.61 1.61
CA PRO A 434 33.05 -12.57 1.07
C PRO A 434 33.05 -12.43 -0.45
N SER A 435 34.14 -11.89 -0.99
CA SER A 435 34.34 -11.69 -2.44
C SER A 435 34.33 -12.99 -3.25
N SER A 436 34.46 -14.15 -2.61
CA SER A 436 34.28 -15.46 -3.23
C SER A 436 32.82 -15.77 -3.60
N ASN A 437 31.85 -15.07 -3.01
CA ASN A 437 30.45 -15.21 -3.38
C ASN A 437 30.19 -14.54 -4.74
N ALA A 438 29.39 -15.19 -5.59
CA ALA A 438 29.00 -14.62 -6.89
C ALA A 438 28.20 -13.31 -6.74
N ILE A 439 27.35 -13.23 -5.72
CA ILE A 439 26.47 -12.09 -5.45
C ILE A 439 26.88 -11.49 -4.09
N THR A 440 27.32 -10.23 -4.11
CA THR A 440 27.72 -9.40 -2.96
C THR A 440 27.17 -7.98 -3.16
N CYS A 441 27.08 -7.18 -2.10
CA CYS A 441 26.67 -5.77 -2.20
C CYS A 441 27.62 -5.01 -3.13
N ALA A 442 28.93 -5.25 -3.01
CA ALA A 442 29.94 -4.72 -3.92
C ALA A 442 29.73 -5.15 -5.39
N SER A 443 29.46 -6.44 -5.66
CA SER A 443 29.24 -6.91 -7.04
C SER A 443 27.93 -6.38 -7.63
N VAL A 444 26.89 -6.23 -6.80
CA VAL A 444 25.62 -5.57 -7.16
C VAL A 444 25.85 -4.10 -7.53
N ALA A 445 26.58 -3.35 -6.70
CA ALA A 445 26.86 -1.94 -6.99
C ALA A 445 27.68 -1.78 -8.29
N ALA A 446 28.73 -2.60 -8.47
CA ALA A 446 29.58 -2.55 -9.66
C ALA A 446 28.82 -2.94 -10.96
N SER A 447 27.98 -3.99 -10.91
CA SER A 447 27.15 -4.38 -12.05
C SER A 447 26.11 -3.31 -12.39
N THR A 448 25.50 -2.69 -11.38
CA THR A 448 24.53 -1.61 -11.53
C THR A 448 25.15 -0.37 -12.17
N ILE A 449 26.36 0.06 -11.75
CA ILE A 449 27.06 1.18 -12.41
C ILE A 449 27.30 0.89 -13.89
N ARG A 450 27.73 -0.33 -14.23
CA ARG A 450 27.93 -0.73 -15.64
C ARG A 450 26.64 -0.65 -16.44
N ALA A 451 25.54 -1.15 -15.87
CA ALA A 451 24.22 -1.11 -16.50
C ALA A 451 23.72 0.34 -16.68
N LEU A 452 23.83 1.20 -15.67
CA LEU A 452 23.45 2.61 -15.76
C LEU A 452 24.29 3.37 -16.80
N LYS A 453 25.61 3.11 -16.88
CA LYS A 453 26.48 3.67 -17.93
C LYS A 453 26.09 3.18 -19.33
N ALA A 454 25.68 1.92 -19.48
CA ALA A 454 25.19 1.40 -20.75
C ALA A 454 23.87 2.07 -21.15
N ALA A 455 22.89 2.11 -20.24
CA ALA A 455 21.61 2.78 -20.46
C ALA A 455 21.80 4.26 -20.84
N TYR A 456 22.67 4.97 -20.12
CA TYR A 456 22.96 6.38 -20.42
C TYR A 456 23.55 6.56 -21.82
N ARG A 457 24.51 5.73 -22.23
CA ARG A 457 25.06 5.75 -23.59
C ARG A 457 24.00 5.46 -24.65
N HIS A 458 23.09 4.52 -24.40
CA HIS A 458 21.99 4.21 -25.32
C HIS A 458 21.01 5.38 -25.47
N VAL A 459 20.65 6.03 -24.36
CA VAL A 459 19.80 7.23 -24.39
C VAL A 459 20.47 8.36 -25.17
N LEU A 460 21.76 8.63 -24.93
CA LEU A 460 22.51 9.64 -25.69
C LEU A 460 22.60 9.31 -27.18
N ALA A 461 22.85 8.06 -27.54
CA ALA A 461 22.87 7.62 -28.93
C ALA A 461 21.51 7.79 -29.60
N ALA A 462 20.41 7.49 -28.89
CA ALA A 462 19.05 7.72 -29.39
C ALA A 462 18.75 9.20 -29.62
N MET A 463 19.24 10.10 -28.74
CA MET A 463 19.09 11.55 -28.91
C MET A 463 19.84 12.12 -30.12
N GLN A 464 20.91 11.45 -30.57
CA GLN A 464 21.72 11.88 -31.73
C GLN A 464 21.14 11.42 -33.07
N ARG A 465 20.08 10.61 -33.06
CA ARG A 465 19.44 10.13 -34.29
C ARG A 465 18.75 11.27 -35.04
N PRO A 466 18.98 11.43 -36.36
CA PRO A 466 18.38 12.52 -37.13
C PRO A 466 16.86 12.37 -37.33
N ASP A 467 16.33 11.15 -37.19
CA ASP A 467 14.93 10.79 -37.41
C ASP A 467 14.07 10.84 -36.13
N ILE A 468 14.61 11.33 -35.02
CA ILE A 468 13.88 11.35 -33.76
C ILE A 468 12.78 12.42 -33.75
N ALA A 469 11.56 12.03 -33.39
CA ALA A 469 10.46 12.97 -33.20
C ALA A 469 10.79 13.97 -32.07
N PRO A 470 10.47 15.27 -32.21
CA PRO A 470 10.77 16.29 -31.18
C PRO A 470 10.26 15.92 -29.78
N ASN A 471 9.05 15.36 -29.69
CA ASN A 471 8.47 14.93 -28.40
C ASN A 471 9.29 13.84 -27.69
N ASN A 472 10.02 13.01 -28.45
CA ASN A 472 10.88 11.96 -27.89
C ASN A 472 12.21 12.56 -27.41
N VAL A 473 12.64 13.70 -27.96
CA VAL A 473 13.87 14.38 -27.52
C VAL A 473 13.74 14.89 -26.10
N ASP A 474 12.66 15.60 -25.77
CA ASP A 474 12.41 16.13 -24.42
C ASP A 474 12.34 15.00 -23.38
N TRP A 475 11.69 13.89 -23.77
CA TRP A 475 11.61 12.71 -22.92
C TRP A 475 12.99 12.04 -22.73
N LEU A 476 13.77 11.84 -23.79
CA LEU A 476 15.12 11.29 -23.69
C LEU A 476 16.06 12.21 -22.91
N GLN A 477 15.93 13.53 -23.04
CA GLN A 477 16.67 14.50 -22.23
C GLN A 477 16.34 14.32 -20.74
N THR A 478 15.06 14.14 -20.42
CA THR A 478 14.61 13.84 -19.05
C THR A 478 15.24 12.54 -18.54
N GLN A 479 15.24 11.47 -19.34
CA GLN A 479 15.87 10.19 -18.97
C GLN A 479 17.39 10.31 -18.82
N ALA A 480 18.06 11.04 -19.74
CA ALA A 480 19.48 11.31 -19.68
C ALA A 480 19.83 12.07 -18.39
N GLY A 481 19.02 13.05 -17.99
CA GLY A 481 19.16 13.77 -16.74
C GLY A 481 19.05 12.86 -15.51
N ALA A 482 18.03 12.00 -15.46
CA ALA A 482 17.82 11.06 -14.35
C ALA A 482 18.97 10.03 -14.22
N LEU A 483 19.42 9.46 -15.35
CA LEU A 483 20.56 8.53 -15.38
C LEU A 483 21.88 9.22 -15.01
N ARG A 484 22.11 10.44 -15.51
CA ARG A 484 23.28 11.25 -15.16
C ARG A 484 23.32 11.55 -13.67
N PHE A 485 22.18 11.94 -13.08
CA PHE A 485 22.08 12.17 -11.63
C PHE A 485 22.39 10.90 -10.84
N SER A 486 21.79 9.76 -11.22
CA SER A 486 22.02 8.47 -10.54
C SER A 486 23.50 8.05 -10.61
N LEU A 487 24.15 8.23 -11.76
CA LEU A 487 25.58 7.98 -11.93
C LEU A 487 26.42 8.94 -11.07
N TRP A 488 26.13 10.24 -11.12
CA TRP A 488 26.83 11.24 -10.31
C TRP A 488 26.74 10.93 -8.80
N ALA A 489 25.54 10.62 -8.31
CA ALA A 489 25.31 10.31 -6.91
C ALA A 489 26.12 9.08 -6.46
N ALA A 490 26.23 8.08 -7.32
CA ALA A 490 26.99 6.86 -7.05
C ALA A 490 28.52 7.03 -7.21
N THR A 491 29.00 7.85 -8.14
CA THR A 491 30.44 7.86 -8.51
C THR A 491 31.20 9.13 -8.15
N SER A 492 30.54 10.28 -8.03
CA SER A 492 31.19 11.59 -8.11
C SER A 492 30.72 12.60 -7.06
N ASN A 493 29.84 12.22 -6.13
CA ASN A 493 29.48 13.09 -5.01
C ASN A 493 30.71 13.30 -4.09
N ALA A 494 31.23 14.53 -4.06
CA ALA A 494 32.45 14.89 -3.33
C ALA A 494 32.27 14.84 -1.80
N ASP A 495 31.03 14.94 -1.32
CA ASP A 495 30.71 15.02 0.11
C ASP A 495 30.80 13.67 0.84
N ALA A 496 31.03 12.56 0.11
CA ALA A 496 31.05 11.21 0.65
C ALA A 496 32.22 10.40 0.10
N THR A 497 32.74 9.45 0.88
CA THR A 497 33.74 8.49 0.38
C THR A 497 33.12 7.58 -0.70
N PRO A 498 33.93 6.96 -1.58
CA PRO A 498 33.42 5.99 -2.57
C PRO A 498 32.54 4.91 -1.95
N GLU A 499 32.94 4.35 -0.80
CA GLU A 499 32.22 3.29 -0.10
C GLU A 499 30.87 3.80 0.40
N VAL A 500 30.84 4.97 1.05
CA VAL A 500 29.60 5.59 1.51
C VAL A 500 28.65 5.83 0.33
N ARG A 501 29.14 6.38 -0.79
CA ARG A 501 28.28 6.59 -1.98
C ARG A 501 27.63 5.31 -2.48
N LEU A 502 28.40 4.22 -2.56
CA LEU A 502 27.86 2.93 -3.00
C LEU A 502 26.84 2.39 -2.01
N ARG A 503 27.07 2.51 -0.70
CA ARG A 503 26.12 2.09 0.35
C ARG A 503 24.85 2.92 0.34
N THR A 504 24.97 4.24 0.19
CA THR A 504 23.85 5.18 0.12
C THR A 504 22.96 4.88 -1.09
N TRP A 505 23.56 4.84 -2.29
CA TRP A 505 22.81 4.94 -3.54
C TRP A 505 22.65 3.60 -4.28
N LEU A 506 23.52 2.63 -4.00
CA LEU A 506 23.61 1.35 -4.69
C LEU A 506 23.71 0.15 -3.74
N ASN A 507 23.17 0.27 -2.52
CA ASN A 507 22.80 -0.92 -1.76
C ASN A 507 21.82 -1.79 -2.58
N PRO A 508 21.69 -3.09 -2.26
CA PRO A 508 20.99 -4.02 -3.15
C PRO A 508 19.59 -3.57 -3.55
N TRP A 509 18.77 -3.13 -2.60
CA TRP A 509 17.41 -2.68 -2.92
C TRP A 509 17.39 -1.40 -3.77
N MET A 510 18.17 -0.38 -3.40
CA MET A 510 18.25 0.87 -4.16
C MET A 510 18.82 0.66 -5.57
N ALA A 511 19.82 -0.19 -5.71
CA ALA A 511 20.37 -0.59 -7.01
C ALA A 511 19.29 -1.24 -7.89
N GLY A 512 18.53 -2.18 -7.33
CA GLY A 512 17.40 -2.80 -8.04
C GLY A 512 16.30 -1.81 -8.40
N GLN A 513 15.97 -0.83 -7.55
CA GLN A 513 15.03 0.24 -7.88
C GLN A 513 15.51 1.10 -9.05
N ARG A 514 16.80 1.44 -9.13
CA ARG A 514 17.38 2.21 -10.25
C ARG A 514 17.34 1.44 -11.55
N LEU A 515 17.62 0.14 -11.52
CA LEU A 515 17.51 -0.72 -12.69
C LEU A 515 16.05 -0.92 -13.11
N LEU A 516 15.13 -1.08 -12.16
CA LEU A 516 13.69 -1.18 -12.44
C LEU A 516 13.15 0.10 -13.06
N GLU A 517 13.50 1.27 -12.51
CA GLU A 517 13.17 2.57 -13.08
C GLU A 517 13.71 2.68 -14.50
N SER A 518 15.01 2.41 -14.69
CA SER A 518 15.64 2.47 -16.02
C SER A 518 14.97 1.50 -17.00
N ALA A 519 14.60 0.29 -16.57
CA ALA A 519 13.95 -0.68 -17.43
C ALA A 519 12.54 -0.24 -17.83
N LEU A 520 11.75 0.26 -16.89
CA LEU A 520 10.38 0.70 -17.17
C LEU A 520 10.35 2.01 -17.96
N SER A 521 11.22 2.97 -17.65
CA SER A 521 11.28 4.21 -18.41
C SER A 521 11.91 3.98 -19.78
N VAL A 522 13.13 3.44 -19.84
CA VAL A 522 13.90 3.35 -21.09
C VAL A 522 13.41 2.25 -22.01
N HIS A 523 12.96 1.10 -21.51
CA HIS A 523 12.52 0.00 -22.37
C HIS A 523 11.00 -0.05 -22.55
N PHE A 524 10.23 0.11 -21.48
CA PHE A 524 8.78 -0.07 -21.57
C PHE A 524 8.06 1.19 -22.08
N VAL A 525 8.33 2.38 -21.52
CA VAL A 525 7.67 3.62 -21.98
C VAL A 525 8.13 4.00 -23.38
N LEU A 526 9.43 3.93 -23.65
CA LEU A 526 9.92 4.15 -25.02
C LEU A 526 9.43 3.05 -25.96
N GLY A 527 9.44 1.80 -25.51
CA GLY A 527 8.91 0.68 -26.28
C GLY A 527 7.45 0.90 -26.62
N ILE A 528 6.62 1.32 -25.67
CA ILE A 528 5.24 1.73 -25.94
C ILE A 528 5.22 2.91 -26.91
N GLN A 529 5.98 3.98 -26.70
CA GLN A 529 5.95 5.15 -27.59
C GLN A 529 6.40 4.85 -29.02
N ILE A 530 7.32 3.90 -29.20
CA ILE A 530 7.79 3.42 -30.50
C ILE A 530 6.78 2.42 -31.09
N MET A 531 6.24 1.50 -30.28
CA MET A 531 5.21 0.54 -30.68
C MET A 531 3.80 1.15 -30.75
N ASP A 532 3.61 2.40 -30.30
CA ASP A 532 2.40 3.23 -30.48
C ASP A 532 2.29 3.69 -31.94
N ASP A 533 2.72 2.82 -32.86
CA ASP A 533 2.22 2.61 -34.21
C ASP A 533 0.69 2.46 -34.24
N MET A 534 0.03 2.37 -33.09
CA MET A 534 -1.41 2.56 -32.98
C MET A 534 -1.86 3.91 -33.51
N LYS A 535 -1.08 5.00 -33.41
CA LYS A 535 -1.48 6.28 -34.04
C LYS A 535 -1.47 6.21 -35.58
N PRO A 536 -0.38 5.74 -36.23
CA PRO A 536 -0.40 5.37 -37.65
C PRO A 536 -1.54 4.43 -38.01
N SER A 537 -1.79 3.37 -37.23
CA SER A 537 -2.86 2.39 -37.46
C SER A 537 -4.24 3.02 -37.30
N VAL A 538 -4.44 3.90 -36.32
CA VAL A 538 -5.67 4.68 -36.10
C VAL A 538 -5.89 5.58 -37.30
N ILE A 539 -4.90 6.37 -37.72
CA ILE A 539 -5.04 7.26 -38.89
C ILE A 539 -5.31 6.43 -40.15
N LEU A 540 -4.56 5.36 -40.38
CA LEU A 540 -4.70 4.47 -41.54
C LEU A 540 -6.09 3.84 -41.59
N LEU A 541 -6.56 3.22 -40.50
CA LEU A 541 -7.84 2.53 -40.46
C LEU A 541 -9.02 3.51 -40.50
N HIS A 542 -8.94 4.67 -39.83
CA HIS A 542 -9.96 5.72 -39.95
C HIS A 542 -10.01 6.31 -41.36
N THR A 543 -8.86 6.55 -42.00
CA THR A 543 -8.79 7.06 -43.38
C THR A 543 -9.30 6.03 -44.37
N TYR A 544 -8.88 4.76 -44.24
CA TYR A 544 -9.40 3.65 -45.04
C TYR A 544 -10.91 3.49 -44.87
N ASN A 545 -11.42 3.49 -43.63
CA ASN A 545 -12.85 3.38 -43.38
C ASN A 545 -13.63 4.58 -43.94
N ALA A 546 -13.06 5.79 -43.89
CA ALA A 546 -13.64 6.97 -44.50
C ALA A 546 -13.75 6.83 -46.03
N LEU A 547 -12.64 6.47 -46.70
CA LEU A 547 -12.57 6.27 -48.15
C LEU A 547 -13.49 5.13 -48.62
N ARG A 548 -13.60 4.06 -47.81
CA ARG A 548 -14.53 2.95 -48.08
C ARG A 548 -15.98 3.41 -47.98
N ILE A 549 -16.35 4.23 -46.99
CA ILE A 549 -17.71 4.75 -46.80
C ILE A 549 -18.09 5.81 -47.83
N THR A 550 -17.12 6.57 -48.33
CA THR A 550 -17.36 7.53 -49.41
C THR A 550 -17.48 6.84 -50.78
N GLY A 551 -16.94 5.63 -50.92
CA GLY A 551 -16.92 4.87 -52.17
C GLY A 551 -15.69 5.16 -53.03
N ASP A 552 -14.68 5.84 -52.46
CA ASP A 552 -13.47 6.26 -53.17
C ASP A 552 -12.43 5.13 -53.25
N VAL A 553 -12.56 4.09 -52.42
CA VAL A 553 -11.69 2.92 -52.40
C VAL A 553 -12.53 1.65 -52.32
N ALA A 554 -12.22 0.67 -53.16
CA ALA A 554 -12.82 -0.67 -53.10
C ALA A 554 -12.38 -1.40 -51.81
N PRO A 555 -13.20 -2.30 -51.25
CA PRO A 555 -12.83 -3.05 -50.05
C PRO A 555 -11.50 -3.81 -50.20
N ILE A 556 -10.59 -3.61 -49.26
CA ILE A 556 -9.31 -4.32 -49.17
C ILE A 556 -9.45 -5.32 -48.01
N ALA A 557 -9.54 -6.60 -48.33
CA ALA A 557 -9.85 -7.68 -47.36
C ALA A 557 -8.97 -7.60 -46.09
N LEU A 558 -7.65 -7.45 -46.25
CA LEU A 558 -6.72 -7.35 -45.12
C LEU A 558 -7.02 -6.16 -44.19
N LEU A 559 -7.36 -5.00 -44.73
CA LEU A 559 -7.68 -3.81 -43.91
C LEU A 559 -9.07 -3.90 -43.27
N ASP A 560 -9.98 -4.66 -43.87
CA ASP A 560 -11.27 -5.00 -43.26
C ASP A 560 -11.10 -5.97 -42.10
N ASP A 561 -10.29 -7.02 -42.27
CA ASP A 561 -9.96 -7.97 -41.21
C ASP A 561 -9.29 -7.28 -40.01
N ILE A 562 -8.32 -6.38 -40.29
CA ILE A 562 -7.68 -5.57 -39.25
C ILE A 562 -8.69 -4.62 -38.59
N SER A 563 -9.54 -3.93 -39.37
CA SER A 563 -10.56 -3.04 -38.81
C SER A 563 -11.56 -3.77 -37.91
N ASP A 564 -11.92 -5.01 -38.26
CA ASP A 564 -12.87 -5.85 -37.53
C ASP A 564 -12.24 -6.47 -36.28
N LEU A 565 -10.95 -6.83 -36.34
CA LEU A 565 -10.15 -7.22 -35.17
C LEU A 565 -10.20 -6.11 -34.11
N TYR A 566 -10.05 -4.85 -34.52
CA TYR A 566 -10.09 -3.69 -33.63
C TYR A 566 -11.50 -3.16 -33.35
N ALA A 567 -12.55 -3.62 -34.02
CA ALA A 567 -13.92 -3.14 -33.82
C ALA A 567 -14.45 -3.37 -32.38
N ARG A 568 -13.90 -4.37 -31.68
CA ARG A 568 -14.23 -4.67 -30.27
C ARG A 568 -13.40 -3.85 -29.27
N GLY A 569 -12.26 -3.31 -29.69
CA GLY A 569 -11.37 -2.52 -28.85
C GLY A 569 -11.68 -1.03 -28.93
N SER A 570 -11.78 -0.36 -27.77
CA SER A 570 -11.97 1.10 -27.71
C SER A 570 -10.71 1.90 -28.11
N GLN A 571 -9.62 1.22 -28.46
CA GLN A 571 -8.33 1.85 -28.78
C GLN A 571 -8.33 2.47 -30.19
N ILE A 572 -9.02 1.86 -31.17
CA ILE A 572 -9.12 2.41 -32.53
C ILE A 572 -10.49 3.04 -32.77
N TRP A 573 -11.57 2.46 -32.26
CA TRP A 573 -12.91 2.96 -32.52
C TRP A 573 -13.61 3.39 -31.22
N VAL A 574 -13.37 4.65 -30.80
CA VAL A 574 -14.02 5.20 -29.61
C VAL A 574 -15.54 5.30 -29.84
N GLY A 575 -16.30 4.36 -29.27
CA GLY A 575 -17.76 4.32 -29.37
C GLY A 575 -18.32 3.55 -30.58
N SER A 576 -17.51 2.67 -31.21
CA SER A 576 -17.78 1.83 -32.41
C SER A 576 -17.28 2.40 -33.75
N ARG A 577 -17.04 1.48 -34.70
CA ARG A 577 -16.59 1.79 -36.07
C ARG A 577 -17.68 2.58 -36.80
N PRO A 578 -17.40 3.80 -37.33
CA PRO A 578 -18.39 4.55 -38.09
C PRO A 578 -18.84 3.76 -39.32
N SER A 579 -20.15 3.75 -39.58
CA SER A 579 -20.76 3.12 -40.78
C SER A 579 -21.37 4.14 -41.75
N LYS A 580 -21.29 5.43 -41.43
CA LYS A 580 -21.87 6.55 -42.20
C LYS A 580 -20.93 7.75 -42.23
N ARG A 581 -21.03 8.57 -43.28
CA ARG A 581 -20.17 9.75 -43.52
C ARG A 581 -20.12 10.74 -42.34
N GLY A 582 -21.22 10.95 -41.63
CA GLY A 582 -21.34 11.99 -40.58
C GLY A 582 -20.59 11.73 -39.26
N GLY A 583 -19.90 10.60 -39.09
CA GLY A 583 -19.22 10.24 -37.82
C GLY A 583 -17.70 10.14 -37.91
N LEU A 584 -17.12 10.26 -39.10
CA LEU A 584 -15.72 9.88 -39.37
C LEU A 584 -14.70 10.77 -38.63
N VAL A 585 -14.81 12.08 -38.81
CA VAL A 585 -13.91 13.06 -38.18
C VAL A 585 -14.03 13.04 -36.65
N LYS A 586 -15.24 12.84 -36.14
CA LYS A 586 -15.48 12.72 -34.69
C LYS A 586 -14.82 11.47 -34.13
N ALA A 587 -15.00 10.32 -34.76
CA ALA A 587 -14.42 9.06 -34.30
C ALA A 587 -12.89 9.10 -34.35
N LEU A 588 -12.31 9.66 -35.42
CA LEU A 588 -10.86 9.86 -35.52
C LEU A 588 -10.39 10.81 -34.42
N GLY A 589 -11.04 11.97 -34.27
CA GLY A 589 -10.71 12.97 -33.25
C GLY A 589 -10.71 12.39 -31.84
N LEU A 590 -11.74 11.61 -31.48
CA LEU A 590 -11.80 10.92 -30.20
C LEU A 590 -10.69 9.88 -30.03
N SER A 591 -10.35 9.14 -31.09
CA SER A 591 -9.34 8.07 -31.07
C SER A 591 -7.91 8.61 -30.97
N ILE A 592 -7.66 9.84 -31.42
CA ILE A 592 -6.38 10.56 -31.22
C ILE A 592 -6.36 11.40 -29.93
N GLY A 593 -7.36 11.24 -29.06
CA GLY A 593 -7.42 11.90 -27.74
C GLY A 593 -7.97 13.33 -27.75
N SER A 594 -8.63 13.78 -28.82
CA SER A 594 -9.34 15.06 -28.80
C SER A 594 -10.49 15.00 -27.80
N THR A 595 -10.71 16.10 -27.07
CA THR A 595 -11.89 16.20 -26.20
C THR A 595 -13.17 16.04 -27.03
N SER A 596 -14.23 15.53 -26.42
CA SER A 596 -15.50 15.35 -27.13
C SER A 596 -15.96 16.64 -27.81
N ILE A 597 -15.79 17.79 -27.15
CA ILE A 597 -16.11 19.12 -27.68
C ILE A 597 -15.32 19.41 -28.96
N HIS A 598 -13.99 19.27 -28.96
CA HIS A 598 -13.18 19.52 -30.16
C HIS A 598 -13.46 18.53 -31.29
N ALA A 599 -13.65 17.24 -30.97
CA ALA A 599 -14.02 16.22 -31.95
C ALA A 599 -15.40 16.49 -32.57
N PHE A 600 -16.36 16.99 -31.78
CA PHE A 600 -17.67 17.41 -32.26
C PHE A 600 -17.53 18.62 -33.20
N THR A 601 -16.84 19.68 -32.79
CA THR A 601 -16.64 20.90 -33.60
C THR A 601 -15.90 20.62 -34.91
N ALA A 602 -14.90 19.73 -34.92
CA ALA A 602 -14.21 19.30 -36.13
C ALA A 602 -15.11 18.50 -37.08
N SER A 603 -16.06 17.72 -36.55
CA SER A 603 -17.06 17.00 -37.36
C SER A 603 -18.17 17.90 -37.92
N GLU A 604 -18.27 19.16 -37.47
CA GLU A 604 -19.30 20.13 -37.84
C GLU A 604 -18.99 20.93 -39.14
N LEU A 605 -18.24 20.33 -40.07
CA LEU A 605 -18.18 20.75 -41.48
C LEU A 605 -19.45 20.38 -42.28
N VAL A 606 -20.56 20.21 -41.56
CA VAL A 606 -21.89 19.90 -42.10
C VAL A 606 -22.56 21.19 -42.62
N THR A 607 -23.36 21.03 -43.67
CA THR A 607 -24.09 22.08 -44.39
C THR A 607 -24.81 23.07 -43.45
N PRO A 608 -24.96 24.35 -43.85
CA PRO A 608 -25.56 25.41 -43.04
C PRO A 608 -26.93 25.04 -42.43
N ASP A 609 -27.73 24.26 -43.16
CA ASP A 609 -29.11 23.92 -42.77
C ASP A 609 -29.19 22.97 -41.57
N GLU A 610 -28.26 22.03 -41.42
CA GLU A 610 -28.22 21.15 -40.24
C GLU A 610 -27.74 21.89 -38.97
N LYS A 611 -26.90 22.92 -39.13
CA LYS A 611 -26.49 23.80 -38.01
C LYS A 611 -27.69 24.56 -37.45
N VAL A 612 -28.58 25.02 -38.33
CA VAL A 612 -29.84 25.69 -37.95
C VAL A 612 -30.76 24.69 -37.24
N ALA A 613 -30.94 23.49 -37.79
CA ALA A 613 -31.80 22.46 -37.20
C ALA A 613 -31.31 22.00 -35.81
N LYS A 614 -30.01 21.83 -35.61
CA LYS A 614 -29.44 21.45 -34.31
C LYS A 614 -29.46 22.59 -33.29
N ARG A 615 -29.22 23.84 -33.69
CA ARG A 615 -29.44 25.00 -32.80
C ARG A 615 -30.88 25.05 -32.33
N GLN A 616 -31.84 24.90 -33.24
CA GLN A 616 -33.26 24.84 -32.90
C GLN A 616 -33.60 23.67 -31.96
N TYR A 617 -32.96 22.51 -32.14
CA TYR A 617 -33.11 21.36 -31.24
C TYR A 617 -32.55 21.63 -29.83
N HIS A 618 -31.34 22.18 -29.74
CA HIS A 618 -30.72 22.53 -28.46
C HIS A 618 -31.48 23.67 -27.77
N ASP A 619 -31.96 24.66 -28.50
CA ASP A 619 -32.81 25.74 -27.97
C ASP A 619 -34.14 25.21 -27.45
N ARG A 620 -34.72 24.19 -28.08
CA ARG A 620 -35.92 23.47 -27.60
C ARG A 620 -35.67 22.66 -26.33
N LYS A 621 -34.47 22.08 -26.17
CA LYS A 621 -34.11 21.28 -24.98
C LYS A 621 -33.49 22.08 -23.84
N ASP A 622 -33.05 23.30 -24.11
CA ASP A 622 -32.47 24.18 -23.10
C ASP A 622 -33.57 24.75 -22.19
N ARG A 623 -33.68 24.16 -21.00
CA ARG A 623 -34.66 24.47 -19.94
C ARG A 623 -34.39 25.79 -19.20
N ARG A 624 -33.35 26.56 -19.57
CA ARG A 624 -33.09 27.88 -18.98
C ARG A 624 -34.23 28.86 -19.30
N SER A 625 -34.62 29.69 -18.33
CA SER A 625 -35.66 30.69 -18.55
C SER A 625 -35.20 31.74 -19.57
N LYS A 626 -36.14 32.39 -20.29
CA LYS A 626 -35.79 33.44 -21.28
C LYS A 626 -34.89 34.53 -20.68
N LEU A 627 -35.11 34.90 -19.41
CA LEU A 627 -34.29 35.86 -18.65
C LEU A 627 -32.85 35.36 -18.43
N GLN A 628 -32.64 34.08 -18.13
CA GLN A 628 -31.29 33.50 -17.98
C GLN A 628 -30.51 33.43 -19.29
N LYS A 629 -31.20 33.25 -20.43
CA LYS A 629 -30.59 33.25 -21.76
C LYS A 629 -30.14 34.65 -22.18
N VAL A 630 -30.91 35.69 -21.82
CA VAL A 630 -30.62 37.10 -22.17
C VAL A 630 -29.47 37.67 -21.35
N HIS A 631 -29.29 37.25 -20.09
CA HIS A 631 -28.26 37.82 -19.20
C HIS A 631 -26.93 37.07 -19.15
N GLY A 632 -26.72 36.04 -19.99
CA GLY A 632 -25.40 35.41 -20.16
C GLY A 632 -24.78 34.81 -18.88
N VAL A 633 -25.57 34.53 -17.84
CA VAL A 633 -25.04 34.02 -16.57
C VAL A 633 -24.58 32.58 -16.76
N THR A 634 -23.27 32.42 -16.91
CA THR A 634 -22.61 31.12 -16.94
C THR A 634 -22.61 30.55 -15.52
N THR A 635 -23.32 29.44 -15.31
CA THR A 635 -23.14 28.61 -14.11
C THR A 635 -21.80 27.88 -14.22
N ALA A 636 -20.70 28.59 -14.02
CA ALA A 636 -19.40 27.98 -13.81
C ALA A 636 -19.36 27.41 -12.38
N ARG A 637 -20.01 26.26 -12.16
CA ARG A 637 -19.52 25.33 -11.15
C ARG A 637 -18.33 24.65 -11.80
N ALA A 638 -17.14 25.21 -11.58
CA ALA A 638 -15.89 24.59 -11.96
C ALA A 638 -15.76 23.27 -11.20
N VAL A 639 -16.30 22.20 -11.77
CA VAL A 639 -15.82 20.86 -11.47
C VAL A 639 -14.41 20.85 -12.04
N GLN A 640 -13.41 20.94 -11.17
CA GLN A 640 -12.05 20.51 -11.49
C GLN A 640 -12.15 19.04 -11.92
N ARG A 641 -12.36 18.82 -13.23
CA ARG A 641 -12.11 17.53 -13.84
C ARG A 641 -10.60 17.41 -13.91
N THR A 642 -10.04 16.74 -12.90
CA THR A 642 -8.70 16.17 -12.97
C THR A 642 -8.59 15.43 -14.29
N THR A 643 -7.76 15.93 -15.20
CA THR A 643 -7.39 15.24 -16.43
C THR A 643 -6.68 13.97 -16.00
N CYS A 644 -7.44 12.88 -15.91
CA CYS A 644 -6.92 11.56 -15.64
C CYS A 644 -6.12 11.14 -16.87
N TYR A 645 -4.79 11.30 -16.82
CA TYR A 645 -3.93 10.43 -17.61
C TYR A 645 -4.31 9.01 -17.20
N MET A 646 -4.85 8.24 -18.15
CA MET A 646 -5.15 6.84 -17.93
C MET A 646 -3.85 6.12 -17.54
N ALA A 647 -3.67 5.90 -16.24
CA ALA A 647 -2.82 4.83 -15.76
C ALA A 647 -3.47 3.53 -16.26
N LEU A 648 -2.85 2.90 -17.25
CA LEU A 648 -3.05 1.49 -17.57
C LEU A 648 -2.56 0.67 -16.36
N SER A 649 -3.38 0.60 -15.33
CA SER A 649 -3.20 -0.30 -14.20
C SER A 649 -4.57 -0.81 -13.77
N ARG A 650 -5.20 -1.65 -14.61
CA ARG A 650 -6.30 -2.55 -14.25
C ARG A 650 -6.56 -3.54 -15.40
N SER A 651 -5.66 -4.51 -15.51
CA SER A 651 -5.94 -5.85 -16.01
C SER A 651 -4.64 -6.64 -15.92
N TRP A 652 -4.40 -7.27 -14.77
CA TRP A 652 -3.82 -8.61 -14.55
C TRP A 652 -4.11 -8.94 -13.10
#